data_AF-A0A6N8JG32-F1
#
_entry.id   AF-A0A6N8JG32-F1
#
_cell.length_a   1.000
_cell.length_b   1.000
_cell.length_c   1.000
_cell.angle_alpha   90.00
_cell.angle_beta   90.00
_cell.angle_gamma   90.00
#
_symmetry.space_group_name_H-M   'P 1'
#
loop_
_entity.id
_entity.type
_entity.pdbx_description
1 polymer ?
#
loop_
_entity_poly.entity_id
_entity_poly.type
_entity_poly.pdbx_seq_one_letter_code
_entity_poly.pdbx_strand_id
1 'polypeptide(L)'
;MMPTLKKVSNVLICTLLVWMQALAATPPHTIDSLQRALRKVNSDTEKAELLVLLAKMLPQKDSLLAVNCFQQALELQQKLENKLAMARTYQAMGNWFGKEDNLTESQKNFLLAKEILAKDTSRQSRKLLALTKIAMGTVLGNNGRTEQQVEEYLQSIPLLEKLDEFIILGDTYNNLGNIFFNKSQYKTATTYYLKSIETYKDARAYSHLIASRQMSMASCMYYMDSLPQMQRYLIDAKKKLDQTGADSISLWANYYEYQGQLDVKNQLYFHATTMFNNGLSIARRYHDIHATCNNLYSLAKLYQRLGQNDQAMSLMQEYATLALTLKEYSLRLHAWDLMAEIAYKQHDPEGAYTYLRNYVTLADSLQETEVTQKLHELEARYQSSEKENRIMQLQHENERQEFALQKNRLLLSLMGVIMLSLVIVASLSYQFYRNGRKLLEQQQKLHLFEVERIRQEHQISLLSAMLEGQEQERTRLARDLHDGLGGLLSGIKLELSTISPSQEPSRTQTQVENTMQRLDEAMDELRRIARSMMPEILIKYGLGEATVEYCRGLKKTGVKNVVCQVFNFQTTTMEHTRQVVLYRIMQELVNNAIKHADADQILVLLQQTGNDVFLTVEDDGKGFDVAASNSIKGAGRANIQARVDFLGAKMDIQSEAGTGTTIIIECTI
;
A
#
# COMPACT_ATOMS: atom_id res chain seq x y z
N MET A 1 23.04 71.44 -8.21
CA MET A 1 23.97 71.47 -7.05
C MET A 1 23.55 70.38 -6.06
N MET A 2 23.76 69.10 -6.40
CA MET A 2 23.32 67.95 -5.60
C MET A 2 24.02 66.59 -5.89
N PRO A 3 25.36 66.51 -6.10
CA PRO A 3 26.06 65.22 -5.99
C PRO A 3 27.19 65.18 -4.93
N THR A 4 27.39 66.22 -4.13
CA THR A 4 28.51 66.30 -3.18
C THR A 4 28.21 65.79 -1.76
N LEU A 5 26.94 65.65 -1.36
CA LEU A 5 26.59 65.15 -0.02
C LEU A 5 26.66 63.62 0.15
N LYS A 6 26.52 62.82 -0.92
CA LYS A 6 26.64 61.35 -0.84
C LYS A 6 28.09 60.85 -0.72
N LYS A 7 29.08 61.62 -1.21
CA LYS A 7 30.50 61.27 -1.04
C LYS A 7 31.02 61.59 0.36
N VAL A 8 30.49 62.61 1.04
CA VAL A 8 30.88 62.94 2.42
C VAL A 8 30.30 61.93 3.42
N SER A 9 29.10 61.40 3.18
CA SER A 9 28.50 60.34 4.02
C SER A 9 29.25 58.99 3.92
N ASN A 10 29.69 58.59 2.71
CA ASN A 10 30.48 57.35 2.56
C ASN A 10 31.90 57.49 3.10
N VAL A 11 32.51 58.67 3.06
CA VAL A 11 33.82 58.91 3.70
C VAL A 11 33.69 58.93 5.23
N LEU A 12 32.61 59.49 5.78
CA LEU A 12 32.34 59.45 7.23
C LEU A 12 32.04 58.03 7.75
N ILE A 13 31.31 57.21 6.97
CA ILE A 13 31.03 55.81 7.30
C ILE A 13 32.30 54.95 7.16
N CYS A 14 33.17 55.23 6.17
CA CYS A 14 34.48 54.60 6.07
C CYS A 14 35.44 55.04 7.20
N THR A 15 35.41 56.29 7.66
CA THR A 15 36.23 56.72 8.82
C THR A 15 35.71 56.15 10.14
N LEU A 16 34.39 55.93 10.29
CA LEU A 16 33.82 55.24 11.45
C LEU A 16 34.14 53.74 11.47
N LEU A 17 34.21 53.09 10.30
CA LEU A 17 34.67 51.70 10.18
C LEU A 17 36.18 51.55 10.42
N VAL A 18 36.99 52.54 10.04
CA VAL A 18 38.43 52.59 10.38
C VAL A 18 38.64 52.85 11.88
N TRP A 19 37.76 53.60 12.55
CA TRP A 19 37.80 53.75 14.01
C TRP A 19 37.33 52.48 14.76
N MET A 20 36.39 51.70 14.22
CA MET A 20 36.05 50.38 14.77
C MET A 20 37.15 49.33 14.57
N GLN A 21 37.96 49.44 13.50
CA GLN A 21 39.14 48.60 13.31
C GLN A 21 40.36 49.07 14.13
N ALA A 22 40.44 50.35 14.49
CA ALA A 22 41.45 50.87 15.41
C ALA A 22 41.21 50.46 16.87
N LEU A 23 39.98 50.07 17.24
CA LEU A 23 39.66 49.45 18.53
C LEU A 23 40.07 47.96 18.62
N ALA A 24 40.50 47.35 17.51
CA ALA A 24 41.08 46.01 17.50
C ALA A 24 42.61 46.00 17.72
N ALA A 25 43.21 47.17 17.93
CA ALA A 25 44.61 47.34 18.35
C ALA A 25 44.67 48.06 19.70
N THR A 26 43.94 47.57 20.70
CA THR A 26 44.20 47.93 22.10
C THR A 26 45.51 47.26 22.54
N PRO A 27 46.38 47.95 23.31
CA PRO A 27 47.54 47.30 23.91
C PRO A 27 47.06 46.12 24.77
N PRO A 28 47.87 45.07 24.98
CA PRO A 28 47.46 43.93 25.79
C PRO A 28 46.87 44.44 27.10
N HIS A 29 45.59 44.16 27.33
CA HIS A 29 44.87 44.62 28.51
C HIS A 29 45.53 43.97 29.72
N THR A 30 46.49 44.63 30.35
CA THR A 30 47.06 44.12 31.59
C THR A 30 46.00 44.22 32.70
N ILE A 31 46.10 43.36 33.71
CA ILE A 31 45.22 43.38 34.90
C ILE A 31 45.13 44.82 35.45
N ASP A 32 46.26 45.54 35.52
CA ASP A 32 46.34 46.93 35.96
C ASP A 32 45.60 47.93 35.06
N SER A 33 45.57 47.70 33.75
CA SER A 33 44.81 48.53 32.81
C SER A 33 43.31 48.34 33.00
N LEU A 34 42.87 47.10 33.20
CA LEU A 34 41.45 46.77 33.42
C LEU A 34 40.95 47.30 34.76
N GLN A 35 41.74 47.16 35.83
CA GLN A 35 41.41 47.73 37.13
C GLN A 35 41.31 49.26 37.08
N ARG A 36 42.18 49.94 36.31
CA ARG A 36 42.10 51.39 36.09
C ARG A 36 40.86 51.80 35.29
N ALA A 37 40.51 51.04 34.25
CA ALA A 37 39.31 51.27 33.46
C ALA A 37 38.04 51.10 34.31
N LEU A 38 37.99 50.08 35.17
CA LEU A 38 36.86 49.80 36.05
C LEU A 38 36.56 50.95 37.02
N ARG A 39 37.58 51.70 37.46
CA ARG A 39 37.42 52.87 38.34
C ARG A 39 36.86 54.11 37.63
N LYS A 40 36.92 54.15 36.29
CA LYS A 40 36.51 55.31 35.48
C LYS A 40 35.17 55.14 34.78
N VAL A 41 34.66 53.91 34.70
CA VAL A 41 33.40 53.60 34.02
C VAL A 41 32.20 53.94 34.88
N ASN A 42 31.23 54.63 34.28
CA ASN A 42 29.97 55.03 34.91
C ASN A 42 28.76 54.20 34.43
N SER A 43 28.90 53.43 33.34
CA SER A 43 27.83 52.59 32.80
C SER A 43 27.83 51.21 33.48
N ASP A 44 26.69 50.80 34.04
CA ASP A 44 26.52 49.45 34.62
C ASP A 44 26.80 48.34 33.59
N THR A 45 26.54 48.60 32.29
CA THR A 45 26.80 47.64 31.20
C THR A 45 28.30 47.48 30.93
N GLU A 46 29.01 48.60 30.73
CA GLU A 46 30.47 48.58 30.49
C GLU A 46 31.21 48.04 31.71
N LYS A 47 30.71 48.35 32.91
CA LYS A 47 31.28 47.87 34.16
C LYS A 47 31.19 46.34 34.24
N ALA A 48 30.04 45.76 33.92
CA ALA A 48 29.88 44.31 33.87
C ALA A 48 30.80 43.65 32.85
N GLU A 49 30.96 44.23 31.65
CA GLU A 49 31.86 43.69 30.63
C GLU A 49 33.34 43.74 31.05
N LEU A 50 33.78 44.85 31.66
CA LEU A 50 35.14 44.98 32.19
C LEU A 50 35.40 44.01 33.35
N LEU A 51 34.41 43.77 34.22
CA LEU A 51 34.52 42.78 35.30
C LEU A 51 34.73 41.36 34.74
N VAL A 52 33.97 40.97 33.71
CA VAL A 52 34.14 39.66 33.04
C VAL A 52 35.51 39.55 32.39
N LEU A 53 35.98 40.61 31.73
CA LEU A 53 37.30 40.62 31.09
C LEU A 53 38.42 40.53 32.13
N LEU A 54 38.33 41.27 33.24
CA LEU A 54 39.25 41.19 34.36
C LEU A 54 39.27 39.78 34.95
N ALA A 55 38.11 39.20 35.21
CA ALA A 55 37.97 37.87 35.78
C ALA A 55 38.66 36.79 34.93
N LYS A 56 38.50 36.84 33.60
CA LYS A 56 39.16 35.91 32.66
C LYS A 56 40.68 35.94 32.70
N MET A 57 41.27 37.05 33.15
CA MET A 57 42.72 37.27 33.17
C MET A 57 43.37 37.00 34.52
N LEU A 58 42.57 36.85 35.59
CA LEU A 58 43.10 36.63 36.93
C LEU A 58 43.63 35.19 37.05
N PRO A 59 44.84 35.03 37.62
CA PRO A 59 45.47 33.73 37.79
C PRO A 59 44.81 32.93 38.92
N GLN A 60 45.06 31.62 38.93
CA GLN A 60 44.61 30.66 39.96
C GLN A 60 44.77 31.15 41.41
N LYS A 61 45.88 31.84 41.72
CA LYS A 61 46.15 32.36 43.07
C LYS A 61 45.08 33.36 43.55
N ASP A 62 44.41 34.04 42.61
CA ASP A 62 43.38 35.05 42.87
C ASP A 62 41.97 34.52 42.53
N SER A 63 41.75 33.21 42.65
CA SER A 63 40.47 32.55 42.36
C SER A 63 39.25 33.22 43.00
N LEU A 64 39.39 33.66 44.26
CA LEU A 64 38.30 34.37 44.96
C LEU A 64 37.99 35.73 44.31
N LEU A 65 39.02 36.46 43.86
CA LEU A 65 38.86 37.73 43.16
C LEU A 65 38.15 37.53 41.81
N ALA A 66 38.53 36.48 41.07
CA ALA A 66 37.93 36.13 39.79
C ALA A 66 36.44 35.79 39.94
N VAL A 67 36.10 34.91 40.89
CA VAL A 67 34.71 34.54 41.18
C VAL A 67 33.89 35.76 41.61
N ASN A 68 34.44 36.62 42.47
CA ASN A 68 33.77 37.85 42.89
C ASN A 68 33.52 38.81 41.71
N CYS A 69 34.47 38.95 40.78
CA CYS A 69 34.29 39.76 39.58
C CYS A 69 33.18 39.21 38.69
N PHE A 70 33.13 37.89 38.47
CA PHE A 70 32.05 37.25 37.72
C PHE A 70 30.68 37.44 38.40
N GLN A 71 30.61 37.28 39.72
CA GLN A 71 29.37 37.45 40.47
C GLN A 71 28.85 38.89 40.41
N GLN A 72 29.72 39.88 40.59
CA GLN A 72 29.35 41.29 40.44
C GLN A 72 28.87 41.62 39.01
N ALA A 73 29.50 41.01 37.99
CA ALA A 73 29.04 41.16 36.61
C ALA A 73 27.63 40.56 36.41
N LEU A 74 27.36 39.37 36.97
CA LEU A 74 26.04 38.74 36.91
C LEU A 74 24.96 39.57 37.61
N GLU A 75 25.25 40.14 38.79
CA GLU A 75 24.32 41.01 39.53
C GLU A 75 23.93 42.26 38.71
N LEU A 76 24.92 42.92 38.12
CA LEU A 76 24.69 44.07 37.24
C LEU A 76 23.87 43.68 36.00
N GLN A 77 24.21 42.55 35.37
CA GLN A 77 23.51 42.06 34.17
C GLN A 77 22.07 41.63 34.48
N GLN A 78 21.83 41.05 35.66
CA GLN A 78 20.49 40.70 36.14
C GLN A 78 19.65 41.95 36.41
N LYS A 79 20.22 42.97 37.05
CA LYS A 79 19.57 44.28 37.25
C LYS A 79 19.21 44.96 35.92
N LEU A 80 20.02 44.75 34.89
CA LEU A 80 19.79 45.25 33.52
C LEU A 80 18.88 44.32 32.68
N GLU A 81 18.41 43.20 33.24
CA GLU A 81 17.62 42.15 32.57
C GLU A 81 18.29 41.59 31.28
N ASN A 82 19.62 41.70 31.16
CA ASN A 82 20.35 41.32 29.97
C ASN A 82 20.76 39.84 29.99
N LYS A 83 19.80 38.96 29.65
CA LYS A 83 19.99 37.50 29.61
C LYS A 83 21.15 37.05 28.72
N LEU A 84 21.37 37.73 27.58
CA LEU A 84 22.46 37.38 26.66
C LEU A 84 23.83 37.65 27.30
N ALA A 85 23.98 38.79 28.00
CA ALA A 85 25.20 39.09 28.74
C ALA A 85 25.44 38.09 29.89
N MET A 86 24.38 37.72 30.62
CA MET A 86 24.47 36.69 31.67
C MET A 86 24.97 35.35 31.10
N ALA A 87 24.43 34.91 29.96
CA ALA A 87 24.89 33.69 29.31
C ALA A 87 26.36 33.76 28.87
N ARG A 88 26.84 34.91 28.39
CA ARG A 88 28.27 35.12 28.09
C ARG A 88 29.13 35.04 29.34
N THR A 89 28.66 35.58 30.45
CA THR A 89 29.34 35.52 31.75
C THR A 89 29.44 34.08 32.25
N TYR A 90 28.35 33.32 32.20
CA TYR A 90 28.37 31.90 32.55
C TYR A 90 29.28 31.07 31.63
N GLN A 91 29.28 31.31 30.32
CA GLN A 91 30.24 30.67 29.41
C GLN A 91 31.69 31.03 29.76
N ALA A 92 31.95 32.28 30.14
CA ALA A 92 33.27 32.72 30.59
C ALA A 92 33.71 32.03 31.89
N MET A 93 32.81 31.91 32.87
CA MET A 93 33.04 31.16 34.11
C MET A 93 33.31 29.69 33.81
N GLY A 94 32.53 29.07 32.92
CA GLY A 94 32.73 27.69 32.47
C GLY A 94 34.13 27.46 31.93
N ASN A 95 34.59 28.33 31.02
CA ASN A 95 35.95 28.27 30.49
C ASN A 95 37.03 28.51 31.56
N TRP A 96 36.81 29.46 32.47
CA TRP A 96 37.77 29.77 33.52
C TRP A 96 37.92 28.60 34.52
N PHE A 97 36.82 28.08 35.06
CA PHE A 97 36.85 26.90 35.93
C PHE A 97 37.43 25.67 35.24
N GLY A 98 37.20 25.51 33.92
CA GLY A 98 37.80 24.43 33.15
C GLY A 98 39.32 24.53 33.04
N LYS A 99 39.88 25.74 32.99
CA LYS A 99 41.34 25.96 33.05
C LYS A 99 41.91 25.71 34.43
N GLU A 100 41.10 25.93 35.46
CA GLU A 100 41.44 25.68 36.87
C GLU A 100 41.21 24.23 37.29
N ASP A 101 40.95 23.33 36.33
CA ASP A 101 40.70 21.90 36.55
C ASP A 101 39.49 21.59 37.46
N ASN A 102 38.59 22.57 37.63
CA ASN A 102 37.34 22.42 38.37
C ASN A 102 36.20 22.09 37.40
N LEU A 103 36.15 20.82 36.98
CA LEU A 103 35.18 20.35 35.99
C LEU A 103 33.73 20.51 36.44
N THR A 104 33.43 20.31 37.72
CA THR A 104 32.07 20.39 38.27
C THR A 104 31.48 21.78 38.12
N GLU A 105 32.20 22.81 38.56
CA GLU A 105 31.74 24.19 38.38
C GLU A 105 31.79 24.61 36.91
N SER A 106 32.77 24.14 36.14
CA SER A 106 32.83 24.41 34.70
C SER A 106 31.55 23.95 33.98
N GLN A 107 31.17 22.68 34.16
CA GLN A 107 29.98 22.09 33.54
C GLN A 107 28.70 22.80 33.99
N LYS A 108 28.56 23.05 35.29
CA LYS A 108 27.41 23.78 35.85
C LYS A 108 27.22 25.15 35.18
N ASN A 109 28.30 25.91 35.03
CA ASN A 109 28.25 27.22 34.37
C ASN A 109 27.91 27.11 32.88
N PHE A 110 28.45 26.12 32.15
CA PHE A 110 28.04 25.89 30.75
C PHE A 110 26.57 25.49 30.62
N LEU A 111 26.04 24.67 31.54
CA LEU A 111 24.63 24.28 31.55
C LEU A 111 23.71 25.48 31.80
N LEU A 112 24.06 26.36 32.75
CA LEU A 112 23.33 27.61 32.99
C LEU A 112 23.31 28.52 31.75
N ALA A 113 24.47 28.68 31.09
CA ALA A 113 24.54 29.43 29.83
C ALA A 113 23.65 28.80 28.75
N LYS A 114 23.70 27.47 28.56
CA LYS A 114 22.87 26.74 27.60
C LYS A 114 21.37 26.91 27.89
N GLU A 115 20.96 26.83 29.16
CA GLU A 115 19.55 26.96 29.55
C GLU A 115 18.98 28.35 29.23
N ILE A 116 19.75 29.41 29.50
CA ILE A 116 19.37 30.78 29.14
C ILE A 116 19.24 30.92 27.62
N LEU A 117 20.20 30.38 26.87
CA LEU A 117 20.25 30.53 25.41
C LEU A 117 19.25 29.64 24.67
N ALA A 118 18.81 28.52 25.25
CA ALA A 118 17.84 27.62 24.63
C ALA A 118 16.49 28.30 24.38
N LYS A 119 16.13 29.28 25.22
CA LYS A 119 14.85 30.02 25.21
C LYS A 119 14.84 31.15 24.16
N ASP A 120 15.99 31.60 23.69
CA ASP A 120 16.10 32.69 22.70
C ASP A 120 16.44 32.16 21.30
N THR A 121 15.63 32.56 20.31
CA THR A 121 15.79 32.16 18.91
C THR A 121 16.62 33.14 18.08
N SER A 122 17.07 34.25 18.67
CA SER A 122 17.87 35.26 17.99
C SER A 122 19.17 34.70 17.41
N ARG A 123 19.63 35.29 16.30
CA ARG A 123 20.88 34.88 15.63
C ARG A 123 22.07 34.91 16.59
N GLN A 124 22.15 35.93 17.46
CA GLN A 124 23.22 36.10 18.44
C GLN A 124 23.18 35.00 19.52
N SER A 125 22.00 34.69 20.05
CA SER A 125 21.86 33.64 21.07
C SER A 125 22.12 32.25 20.52
N ARG A 126 21.67 31.95 19.30
CA ARG A 126 21.98 30.68 18.63
C ARG A 126 23.47 30.51 18.34
N LYS A 127 24.15 31.59 17.91
CA LYS A 127 25.61 31.59 17.73
C LYS A 127 26.33 31.35 19.05
N LEU A 128 25.93 32.06 20.11
CA LEU A 128 26.52 31.89 21.44
C LEU A 128 26.25 30.50 22.03
N LEU A 129 25.09 29.91 21.74
CA LEU A 129 24.76 28.54 22.15
C LEU A 129 25.71 27.54 21.48
N ALA A 130 25.93 27.66 20.17
CA ALA A 130 26.89 26.82 19.46
C ALA A 130 28.31 26.95 20.03
N LEU A 131 28.78 28.18 20.25
CA LEU A 131 30.08 28.43 20.88
C LEU A 131 30.18 27.91 22.32
N THR A 132 29.08 27.98 23.08
CA THR A 132 29.02 27.42 24.45
C THR A 132 29.13 25.91 24.42
N LYS A 133 28.45 25.23 23.48
CA LYS A 133 28.57 23.79 23.28
C LYS A 133 30.00 23.38 22.90
N ILE A 134 30.63 24.09 21.97
CA ILE A 134 32.02 23.84 21.58
C ILE A 134 32.96 24.06 22.78
N ALA A 135 32.80 25.17 23.53
CA ALA A 135 33.60 25.44 24.71
C ALA A 135 33.46 24.32 25.78
N MET A 136 32.23 23.91 26.07
CA MET A 136 31.94 22.79 26.98
C MET A 136 32.58 21.49 26.49
N GLY A 137 32.42 21.16 25.21
CA GLY A 137 33.03 19.97 24.61
C GLY A 137 34.55 19.97 24.74
N THR A 138 35.22 21.11 24.49
CA THR A 138 36.67 21.22 24.67
C THR A 138 37.11 20.96 26.10
N VAL A 139 36.42 21.53 27.10
CA VAL A 139 36.75 21.28 28.52
C VAL A 139 36.52 19.81 28.89
N LEU A 140 35.42 19.21 28.44
CA LEU A 140 35.13 17.78 28.63
C LEU A 140 36.23 16.89 28.04
N GLY A 141 36.67 17.18 26.82
CA GLY A 141 37.73 16.44 26.14
C GLY A 141 39.06 16.50 26.86
N ASN A 142 39.46 17.69 27.33
CA ASN A 142 40.68 17.87 28.12
C ASN A 142 40.66 17.09 29.44
N ASN A 143 39.46 16.76 29.95
CA ASN A 143 39.23 15.96 31.15
C ASN A 143 38.97 14.47 30.84
N GLY A 144 39.29 13.99 29.63
CA GLY A 144 39.13 12.59 29.23
C GLY A 144 37.70 12.17 28.84
N ARG A 145 36.69 13.04 28.99
CA ARG A 145 35.28 12.77 28.63
C ARG A 145 35.02 12.92 27.13
N THR A 146 35.71 12.10 26.34
CA THR A 146 35.74 12.23 24.87
C THR A 146 34.37 11.97 24.21
N GLU A 147 33.53 11.09 24.75
CA GLU A 147 32.19 10.84 24.21
C GLU A 147 31.28 12.07 24.33
N GLN A 148 31.25 12.67 25.53
CA GLN A 148 30.46 13.88 25.79
C GLN A 148 30.98 15.08 25.00
N GLN A 149 32.30 15.17 24.78
CA GLN A 149 32.89 16.16 23.86
C GLN A 149 32.33 16.03 22.44
N VAL A 150 32.35 14.81 21.88
CA VAL A 150 31.83 14.55 20.53
C VAL A 150 30.35 14.90 20.46
N GLU A 151 29.56 14.54 21.48
CA GLU A 151 28.14 14.88 21.53
C GLU A 151 27.89 16.40 21.48
N GLU A 152 28.58 17.19 22.31
CA GLU A 152 28.41 18.65 22.31
C GLU A 152 28.83 19.28 20.96
N TYR A 153 29.91 18.79 20.34
CA TYR A 153 30.31 19.25 19.01
C TYR A 153 29.26 18.91 17.96
N LEU A 154 28.74 17.67 17.94
CA LEU A 154 27.69 17.25 17.02
C LEU A 154 26.40 18.07 17.19
N GLN A 155 26.01 18.38 18.44
CA GLN A 155 24.84 19.22 18.72
C GLN A 155 25.04 20.69 18.32
N SER A 156 26.29 21.16 18.15
CA SER A 156 26.58 22.53 17.70
C SER A 156 26.47 22.68 16.18
N ILE A 157 26.73 21.62 15.40
CA ILE A 157 26.78 21.64 13.93
C ILE A 157 25.49 22.17 13.29
N PRO A 158 24.28 21.66 13.62
CA PRO A 158 23.05 22.15 12.99
C PRO A 158 22.78 23.64 13.25
N LEU A 159 23.24 24.15 14.40
CA LEU A 159 23.15 25.57 14.72
C LEU A 159 24.07 26.39 13.82
N LEU A 160 25.31 25.94 13.62
CA LEU A 160 26.31 26.62 12.80
C LEU A 160 25.93 26.61 11.31
N GLU A 161 25.42 25.48 10.81
CA GLU A 161 24.92 25.34 9.43
C GLU A 161 23.79 26.33 9.17
N LYS A 162 22.80 26.43 10.07
CA LYS A 162 21.67 27.35 9.93
C LYS A 162 22.08 28.83 10.02
N LEU A 163 23.20 29.13 10.67
CA LEU A 163 23.69 30.50 10.87
C LEU A 163 24.68 30.96 9.79
N ASP A 164 25.03 30.07 8.85
CA ASP A 164 26.07 30.25 7.85
C ASP A 164 27.45 30.59 8.45
N GLU A 165 27.76 30.04 9.63
CA GLU A 165 29.03 30.29 10.34
C GLU A 165 30.12 29.28 9.90
N PHE A 166 30.49 29.34 8.61
CA PHE A 166 31.33 28.33 7.95
C PHE A 166 32.72 28.11 8.56
N ILE A 167 33.34 29.16 9.12
CA ILE A 167 34.66 29.07 9.76
C ILE A 167 34.56 28.21 11.03
N ILE A 168 33.62 28.57 11.92
CA ILE A 168 33.41 27.84 13.18
C ILE A 168 32.96 26.41 12.90
N LEU A 169 32.12 26.21 11.88
CA LEU A 169 31.71 24.87 11.43
C LEU A 169 32.90 24.05 10.92
N GLY A 170 33.76 24.66 10.10
CA GLY A 170 34.99 24.05 9.59
C GLY A 170 35.94 23.65 10.73
N ASP A 171 36.16 24.52 11.71
CA ASP A 171 36.97 24.23 12.90
C ASP A 171 36.35 23.11 13.75
N THR A 172 35.01 23.09 13.91
CA THR A 172 34.30 22.04 14.66
C THR A 172 34.48 20.67 14.01
N TYR A 173 34.35 20.57 12.69
CA TYR A 173 34.64 19.34 11.96
C TYR A 173 36.11 18.94 12.06
N ASN A 174 37.04 19.89 11.99
CA ASN A 174 38.46 19.61 12.17
C ASN A 174 38.75 19.02 13.56
N ASN A 175 38.16 19.58 14.61
CA ASN A 175 38.36 19.08 15.97
C ASN A 175 37.74 17.69 16.15
N LEU A 176 36.57 17.40 15.56
CA LEU A 176 36.03 16.04 15.48
C LEU A 176 37.01 15.10 14.76
N GLY A 177 37.58 15.54 13.64
CA GLY A 177 38.62 14.80 12.92
C GLY A 177 39.82 14.45 13.83
N ASN A 178 40.33 15.42 14.58
CA ASN A 178 41.43 15.21 15.54
C ASN A 178 41.05 14.22 16.65
N ILE A 179 39.82 14.27 17.18
CA ILE A 179 39.34 13.32 18.19
C ILE A 179 39.34 11.89 17.63
N PHE A 180 38.79 11.69 16.43
CA PHE A 180 38.78 10.37 15.80
C PHE A 180 40.19 9.89 15.41
N PHE A 181 41.07 10.81 15.02
CA PHE A 181 42.47 10.53 14.74
C PHE A 181 43.18 10.00 16.00
N ASN A 182 43.02 10.67 17.15
CA ASN A 182 43.59 10.25 18.42
C ASN A 182 43.04 8.88 18.90
N LYS A 183 41.82 8.52 18.51
CA LYS A 183 41.24 7.19 18.74
C LYS A 183 41.67 6.14 17.70
N SER A 184 42.68 6.42 16.87
CA SER A 184 43.14 5.57 15.77
C SER A 184 42.07 5.25 14.71
N GLN A 185 40.97 6.02 14.66
CA GLN A 185 39.89 5.85 13.68
C GLN A 185 40.14 6.72 12.44
N TYR A 186 41.26 6.47 11.74
CA TYR A 186 41.77 7.32 10.67
C TYR A 186 40.79 7.52 9.49
N LYS A 187 40.00 6.49 9.14
CA LYS A 187 38.97 6.60 8.09
C LYS A 187 37.83 7.54 8.49
N THR A 188 37.44 7.53 9.77
CA THR A 188 36.43 8.47 10.29
C THR A 188 37.01 9.87 10.38
N ALA A 189 38.25 10.01 10.84
CA ALA A 189 38.94 11.29 10.92
C ALA A 189 39.04 11.99 9.55
N THR A 190 39.44 11.26 8.51
CA THR A 190 39.49 11.79 7.13
C THR A 190 38.14 12.25 6.61
N THR A 191 37.05 11.57 6.98
CA THR A 191 35.69 12.01 6.63
C THR A 191 35.37 13.38 7.23
N TYR A 192 35.75 13.61 8.49
CA TYR A 192 35.53 14.91 9.15
C TYR A 192 36.47 16.01 8.65
N TYR A 193 37.73 15.70 8.36
CA TYR A 193 38.63 16.67 7.72
C TYR A 193 38.14 17.07 6.33
N LEU A 194 37.59 16.13 5.54
CA LEU A 194 36.99 16.43 4.25
C LEU A 194 35.77 17.35 4.42
N LYS A 195 34.86 17.04 5.35
CA LYS A 195 33.74 17.93 5.69
C LYS A 195 34.21 19.33 6.07
N SER A 196 35.29 19.45 6.84
CA SER A 196 35.92 20.74 7.19
C SER A 196 36.40 21.51 5.95
N ILE A 197 37.01 20.84 4.97
CA ILE A 197 37.47 21.49 3.74
C ILE A 197 36.27 21.95 2.89
N GLU A 198 35.22 21.14 2.82
CA GLU A 198 34.02 21.41 2.02
C GLU A 198 33.18 22.58 2.55
N THR A 199 33.35 22.99 3.83
CA THR A 199 32.65 24.18 4.36
C THR A 199 33.18 25.50 3.77
N TYR A 200 34.43 25.52 3.31
CA TYR A 200 35.07 26.74 2.82
C TYR A 200 34.68 27.02 1.35
N LYS A 201 33.62 27.83 1.17
CA LYS A 201 33.12 28.21 -0.16
C LYS A 201 34.13 28.98 -1.02
N ASP A 202 34.95 29.84 -0.39
CA ASP A 202 36.06 30.52 -1.06
C ASP A 202 37.39 29.81 -0.76
N ALA A 203 37.77 28.92 -1.67
CA ALA A 203 38.97 28.11 -1.50
C ALA A 203 40.28 28.91 -1.52
N ARG A 204 40.27 30.20 -1.91
CA ARG A 204 41.44 31.07 -1.92
C ARG A 204 41.57 31.85 -0.61
N ALA A 205 40.45 32.40 -0.10
CA ALA A 205 40.45 33.10 1.18
C ALA A 205 40.86 32.21 2.36
N TYR A 206 40.52 30.91 2.29
CA TYR A 206 40.79 29.94 3.35
C TYR A 206 41.90 28.95 3.02
N SER A 207 42.84 29.30 2.13
CA SER A 207 43.93 28.41 1.72
C SER A 207 44.75 27.86 2.91
N HIS A 208 44.98 28.66 3.95
CA HIS A 208 45.72 28.23 5.15
C HIS A 208 44.98 27.14 5.95
N LEU A 209 43.65 27.28 6.13
CA LEU A 209 42.82 26.26 6.78
C LEU A 209 42.74 25.00 5.94
N ILE A 210 42.54 25.13 4.62
CA ILE A 210 42.50 23.98 3.72
C ILE A 210 43.84 23.22 3.75
N ALA A 211 44.97 23.93 3.69
CA ALA A 211 46.30 23.34 3.80
C ALA A 211 46.47 22.57 5.11
N SER A 212 46.08 23.17 6.25
CA SER A 212 46.11 22.52 7.56
C SER A 212 45.33 21.20 7.57
N ARG A 213 44.13 21.17 6.98
CA ARG A 213 43.28 19.96 6.96
C ARG A 213 43.84 18.90 6.02
N GLN A 214 44.43 19.32 4.90
CA GLN A 214 45.13 18.41 3.98
C GLN A 214 46.35 17.77 4.64
N MET A 215 47.09 18.51 5.48
CA MET A 215 48.16 17.95 6.30
C MET A 215 47.64 16.93 7.33
N SER A 216 46.53 17.22 8.02
CA SER A 216 45.87 16.24 8.90
C SER A 216 45.42 14.99 8.15
N MET A 217 44.93 15.11 6.91
CA MET A 217 44.62 13.96 6.04
C MET A 217 45.88 13.19 5.65
N ALA A 218 46.99 13.87 5.33
CA ALA A 218 48.27 13.23 5.05
C ALA A 218 48.74 12.41 6.27
N SER A 219 48.60 12.94 7.48
CA SER A 219 48.86 12.21 8.73
C SER A 219 48.00 10.94 8.84
N CYS A 220 46.69 11.00 8.57
CA CYS A 220 45.86 9.79 8.51
C CYS A 220 46.39 8.76 7.50
N MET A 221 46.82 9.20 6.32
CA MET A 221 47.36 8.31 5.29
C MET A 221 48.68 7.66 5.70
N TYR A 222 49.50 8.36 6.50
CA TYR A 222 50.72 7.80 7.08
C TYR A 222 50.41 6.59 7.97
N TYR A 223 49.45 6.71 8.88
CA TYR A 223 49.05 5.61 9.78
C TYR A 223 48.27 4.48 9.07
N MET A 224 47.58 4.80 7.98
CA MET A 224 46.94 3.81 7.10
C MET A 224 47.91 3.16 6.10
N ASP A 225 49.20 3.49 6.15
CA ASP A 225 50.27 3.03 5.26
C ASP A 225 50.00 3.25 3.76
N SER A 226 49.27 4.32 3.44
CA SER A 226 48.90 4.70 2.07
C SER A 226 49.77 5.84 1.54
N LEU A 227 51.05 5.55 1.29
CA LEU A 227 52.05 6.55 0.87
C LEU A 227 51.67 7.38 -0.38
N PRO A 228 51.09 6.80 -1.46
CA PRO A 228 50.69 7.61 -2.62
C PRO A 228 49.62 8.65 -2.29
N GLN A 229 48.68 8.32 -1.40
CA GLN A 229 47.66 9.27 -0.96
C GLN A 229 48.25 10.32 -0.02
N MET A 230 49.15 9.94 0.89
CA MET A 230 49.89 10.87 1.73
C MET A 230 50.61 11.93 0.87
N GLN A 231 51.36 11.47 -0.13
CA GLN A 231 52.07 12.36 -1.06
C GLN A 231 51.11 13.30 -1.80
N ARG A 232 49.96 12.79 -2.28
CA ARG A 232 48.95 13.62 -2.94
C ARG A 232 48.42 14.73 -2.03
N TYR A 233 48.04 14.41 -0.80
CA TYR A 233 47.56 15.41 0.15
C TYR A 233 48.62 16.44 0.51
N LEU A 234 49.90 16.05 0.60
CA LEU A 234 50.99 16.98 0.82
C LEU A 234 51.23 17.91 -0.38
N ILE A 235 51.13 17.41 -1.62
CA ILE A 235 51.20 18.25 -2.82
C ILE A 235 50.08 19.29 -2.83
N ASP A 236 48.85 18.86 -2.51
CA ASP A 236 47.71 19.76 -2.44
C ASP A 236 47.86 20.79 -1.32
N ALA A 237 48.35 20.37 -0.14
CA ALA A 237 48.64 21.25 0.99
C ALA A 237 49.70 22.30 0.63
N LYS A 238 50.79 21.89 -0.02
CA LYS A 238 51.85 22.81 -0.49
C LYS A 238 51.29 23.86 -1.43
N LYS A 239 50.52 23.45 -2.44
CA LYS A 239 49.88 24.37 -3.40
C LYS A 239 48.99 25.40 -2.69
N LYS A 240 48.32 25.01 -1.60
CA LYS A 240 47.53 25.91 -0.78
C LYS A 240 48.40 26.83 0.08
N LEU A 241 49.46 26.32 0.71
CA LEU A 241 50.43 27.13 1.46
C LEU A 241 51.13 28.18 0.59
N ASP A 242 51.48 27.86 -0.66
CA ASP A 242 52.07 28.80 -1.61
C ASP A 242 51.15 29.99 -1.93
N GLN A 243 49.85 29.86 -1.68
CA GLN A 243 48.85 30.92 -1.84
C GLN A 243 48.63 31.75 -0.57
N THR A 244 49.25 31.37 0.55
CA THR A 244 49.08 32.03 1.85
C THR A 244 50.07 33.18 2.05
N GLY A 245 49.65 34.19 2.81
CA GLY A 245 50.47 35.34 3.17
C GLY A 245 51.39 35.10 4.37
N ALA A 246 52.08 36.15 4.81
CA ALA A 246 53.08 36.09 5.89
C ALA A 246 52.52 35.54 7.23
N ASP A 247 51.23 35.75 7.49
CA ASP A 247 50.58 35.34 8.74
C ASP A 247 50.44 33.82 8.88
N SER A 248 50.58 33.07 7.78
CA SER A 248 50.47 31.60 7.77
C SER A 248 51.82 30.90 7.62
N ILE A 249 52.94 31.62 7.73
CA ILE A 249 54.28 31.05 7.57
C ILE A 249 54.54 29.95 8.62
N SER A 250 53.97 30.04 9.82
CA SER A 250 54.12 29.01 10.86
C SER A 250 53.59 27.64 10.42
N LEU A 251 52.59 27.57 9.54
CA LEU A 251 52.06 26.30 9.03
C LEU A 251 53.07 25.50 8.17
N TRP A 252 54.07 26.18 7.60
CA TRP A 252 55.17 25.49 6.92
C TRP A 252 55.96 24.58 7.85
N ALA A 253 56.00 24.88 9.16
CA ALA A 253 56.67 24.01 10.12
C ALA A 253 56.01 22.62 10.21
N ASN A 254 54.67 22.58 10.17
CA ASN A 254 53.91 21.33 10.15
C ASN A 254 54.01 20.64 8.78
N TYR A 255 54.02 21.40 7.69
CA TYR A 255 54.20 20.83 6.35
C TYR A 255 55.52 20.07 6.23
N TYR A 256 56.62 20.70 6.67
CA TYR A 256 57.94 20.08 6.62
C TYR A 256 58.04 18.85 7.54
N GLU A 257 57.37 18.85 8.68
CA GLU A 257 57.27 17.66 9.53
C GLU A 257 56.63 16.49 8.78
N TYR A 258 55.43 16.67 8.20
CA TYR A 258 54.77 15.58 7.47
C TYR A 258 55.52 15.16 6.20
N GLN A 259 56.14 16.10 5.48
CA GLN A 259 57.01 15.79 4.34
C GLN A 259 58.22 14.95 4.78
N GLY A 260 58.85 15.32 5.90
CA GLY A 260 59.95 14.54 6.48
C GLY A 260 59.52 13.13 6.85
N GLN A 261 58.32 12.96 7.44
CA GLN A 261 57.79 11.62 7.75
C GLN A 261 57.56 10.76 6.50
N LEU A 262 57.04 11.35 5.41
CA LEU A 262 56.92 10.67 4.12
C LEU A 262 58.30 10.26 3.58
N ASP A 263 59.29 11.14 3.68
CA ASP A 263 60.65 10.87 3.23
C ASP A 263 61.30 9.73 4.04
N VAL A 264 61.08 9.67 5.36
CA VAL A 264 61.52 8.53 6.19
C VAL A 264 60.90 7.22 5.72
N LYS A 265 59.60 7.19 5.38
CA LYS A 265 58.93 6.01 4.82
C LYS A 265 59.50 5.60 3.46
N ASN A 266 59.89 6.57 2.64
CA ASN A 266 60.57 6.36 1.37
C ASN A 266 62.09 6.12 1.50
N GLN A 267 62.62 6.03 2.72
CA GLN A 267 64.04 5.82 3.02
C GLN A 267 64.97 6.96 2.54
N LEU A 268 64.43 8.15 2.30
CA LEU A 268 65.15 9.36 1.91
C LEU A 268 65.65 10.14 3.15
N TYR A 269 66.45 9.48 4.00
CA TYR A 269 66.78 10.00 5.34
C TYR A 269 67.48 11.36 5.35
N PHE A 270 68.37 11.63 4.38
CA PHE A 270 69.04 12.94 4.30
C PHE A 270 68.05 14.07 4.04
N HIS A 271 67.12 13.87 3.10
CA HIS A 271 66.08 14.83 2.78
C HIS A 271 65.12 15.01 3.97
N ALA A 272 64.74 13.91 4.64
CA ALA A 272 63.92 13.94 5.85
C ALA A 272 64.55 14.81 6.96
N THR A 273 65.85 14.64 7.22
CA THR A 273 66.60 15.47 8.18
C THR A 273 66.57 16.94 7.79
N THR A 274 66.72 17.28 6.49
CA THR A 274 66.59 18.67 6.02
C THR A 274 65.17 19.21 6.27
N MET A 275 64.14 18.41 5.98
CA MET A 275 62.75 18.83 6.18
C MET A 275 62.47 19.12 7.67
N PHE A 276 62.81 18.20 8.58
CA PHE A 276 62.61 18.42 10.02
C PHE A 276 63.36 19.64 10.56
N ASN A 277 64.61 19.88 10.12
CA ASN A 277 65.36 21.07 10.53
C ASN A 277 64.75 22.37 9.98
N ASN A 278 64.26 22.37 8.74
CA ASN A 278 63.54 23.51 8.18
C ASN A 278 62.27 23.79 9.00
N GLY A 279 61.49 22.75 9.31
CA GLY A 279 60.29 22.88 10.14
C GLY A 279 60.59 23.42 11.53
N LEU A 280 61.61 22.87 12.20
CA LEU A 280 62.08 23.32 13.51
C LEU A 280 62.54 24.78 13.51
N SER A 281 63.26 25.21 12.46
CA SER A 281 63.73 26.61 12.33
C SER A 281 62.57 27.61 12.25
N ILE A 282 61.52 27.25 11.50
CA ILE A 282 60.32 28.07 11.36
C ILE A 282 59.55 28.07 12.68
N ALA A 283 59.32 26.90 13.27
CA ALA A 283 58.59 26.78 14.54
C ALA A 283 59.22 27.64 15.65
N ARG A 284 60.55 27.59 15.80
CA ARG A 284 61.29 28.40 16.78
C ARG A 284 61.18 29.90 16.49
N ARG A 285 61.30 30.31 15.22
CA ARG A 285 61.20 31.73 14.81
C ARG A 285 59.85 32.34 15.14
N TYR A 286 58.78 31.55 15.07
CA TYR A 286 57.41 32.00 15.35
C TYR A 286 56.94 31.62 16.76
N HIS A 287 57.82 31.07 17.60
CA HIS A 287 57.50 30.62 18.95
C HIS A 287 56.32 29.63 19.01
N ASP A 288 56.16 28.81 17.97
CA ASP A 288 55.16 27.73 17.93
C ASP A 288 55.72 26.50 18.65
N ILE A 289 55.33 26.34 19.91
CA ILE A 289 55.88 25.29 20.79
C ILE A 289 55.40 23.91 20.34
N HIS A 290 54.16 23.76 19.87
CA HIS A 290 53.66 22.47 19.41
C HIS A 290 54.38 22.01 18.14
N ALA A 291 54.53 22.90 17.15
CA ALA A 291 55.28 22.58 15.94
C ALA A 291 56.76 22.31 16.25
N THR A 292 57.34 22.99 17.24
CA THR A 292 58.70 22.73 17.73
C THR A 292 58.79 21.31 18.29
N CYS A 293 57.88 20.95 19.19
CA CYS A 293 57.79 19.61 19.78
C CYS A 293 57.61 18.51 18.72
N ASN A 294 56.71 18.68 17.75
CA ASN A 294 56.47 17.70 16.70
C ASN A 294 57.71 17.45 15.82
N ASN A 295 58.42 18.53 15.45
CA ASN A 295 59.64 18.43 14.66
C ASN A 295 60.80 17.83 15.47
N LEU A 296 60.96 18.20 16.75
CA LEU A 296 61.96 17.59 17.65
C LEU A 296 61.72 16.09 17.79
N TYR A 297 60.47 15.69 18.05
CA TYR A 297 60.09 14.28 18.20
C TYR A 297 60.38 13.48 16.91
N SER A 298 59.95 14.00 15.75
CA SER A 298 60.17 13.34 14.47
C SER A 298 61.65 13.21 14.11
N LEU A 299 62.46 14.24 14.39
CA LEU A 299 63.91 14.21 14.19
C LEU A 299 64.61 13.25 15.16
N ALA A 300 64.21 13.23 16.44
CA ALA A 300 64.73 12.30 17.43
C ALA A 300 64.45 10.85 17.05
N LYS A 301 63.22 10.56 16.58
CA LYS A 301 62.83 9.23 16.10
C LYS A 301 63.64 8.80 14.87
N LEU A 302 63.95 9.73 13.96
CA LEU A 302 64.84 9.46 12.83
C LEU A 302 66.27 9.13 13.29
N TYR A 303 66.86 9.93 14.17
CA TYR A 303 68.20 9.66 14.70
C TYR A 303 68.29 8.36 15.48
N GLN A 304 67.26 8.05 16.26
CA GLN A 304 67.14 6.76 16.95
C GLN A 304 67.10 5.58 15.96
N ARG A 305 66.39 5.73 14.84
CA ARG A 305 66.36 4.71 13.76
C ARG A 305 67.72 4.55 13.07
N LEU A 306 68.50 5.62 12.97
CA LEU A 306 69.86 5.62 12.41
C LEU A 306 70.92 5.15 13.43
N GLY A 307 70.54 4.79 14.65
CA GLY A 307 71.44 4.37 15.73
C GLY A 307 72.17 5.53 16.42
N GLN A 308 71.83 6.77 16.10
CA GLN A 308 72.40 7.99 16.68
C GLN A 308 71.67 8.37 17.98
N ASN A 309 71.69 7.46 18.95
CA ASN A 309 70.86 7.58 20.16
C ASN A 309 71.20 8.79 21.03
N ASP A 310 72.47 9.21 21.07
CA ASP A 310 72.89 10.39 21.87
C ASP A 310 72.29 11.70 21.32
N GLN A 311 72.26 11.84 20.00
CA GLN A 311 71.61 12.99 19.35
C GLN A 311 70.10 12.94 19.54
N ALA A 312 69.49 11.75 19.45
CA ALA A 312 68.07 11.56 19.71
C ALA A 312 67.70 11.94 21.17
N MET A 313 68.51 11.52 22.15
CA MET A 313 68.30 11.84 23.56
C MET A 313 68.41 13.34 23.83
N SER A 314 69.40 14.03 23.24
CA SER A 314 69.55 15.48 23.39
C SER A 314 68.32 16.25 22.87
N LEU A 315 67.79 15.86 21.71
CA LEU A 315 66.55 16.46 21.16
C LEU A 315 65.35 16.20 22.08
N MET A 316 65.24 14.99 22.64
CA MET A 316 64.13 14.65 23.53
C MET A 316 64.22 15.34 24.90
N GLN A 317 65.42 15.66 25.38
CA GLN A 317 65.60 16.48 26.59
C GLN A 317 65.10 17.92 26.37
N GLU A 318 65.37 18.51 25.20
CA GLU A 318 64.80 19.81 24.82
C GLU A 318 63.27 19.73 24.76
N TYR A 319 62.74 18.72 24.07
CA TYR A 319 61.29 18.45 24.00
C TYR A 319 60.66 18.32 25.39
N ALA A 320 61.27 17.53 26.29
CA ALA A 320 60.76 17.30 27.63
C ALA A 320 60.74 18.59 28.47
N THR A 321 61.77 19.44 28.31
CA THR A 321 61.84 20.75 28.99
C THR A 321 60.69 21.65 28.55
N LEU A 322 60.41 21.71 27.24
CA LEU A 322 59.26 22.45 26.69
C LEU A 322 57.93 21.88 27.21
N ALA A 323 57.75 20.56 27.17
CA ALA A 323 56.54 19.89 27.65
C ALA A 323 56.29 20.13 29.17
N LEU A 324 57.35 20.23 29.97
CA LEU A 324 57.25 20.57 31.39
C LEU A 324 56.75 22.02 31.59
N THR A 325 57.28 22.98 30.82
CA THR A 325 56.86 24.39 30.92
C THR A 325 55.38 24.61 30.58
N LEU A 326 54.84 23.85 29.62
CA LEU A 326 53.46 23.99 29.15
C LEU A 326 52.40 23.36 30.07
N LYS A 327 52.81 22.52 31.04
CA LYS A 327 51.88 21.70 31.84
C LYS A 327 50.95 20.78 31.01
N GLU A 328 51.32 20.46 29.79
CA GLU A 328 50.54 19.54 28.95
C GLU A 328 50.90 18.09 29.21
N TYR A 329 49.95 17.34 29.76
CA TYR A 329 50.14 15.94 30.12
C TYR A 329 50.47 15.04 28.92
N SER A 330 49.81 15.27 27.76
CA SER A 330 50.00 14.47 26.54
C SER A 330 51.41 14.58 25.96
N LEU A 331 51.95 15.80 25.85
CA LEU A 331 53.31 16.00 25.35
C LEU A 331 54.32 15.32 26.26
N ARG A 332 54.14 15.43 27.59
CA ARG A 332 55.07 14.81 28.52
C ARG A 332 55.04 13.28 28.43
N LEU A 333 53.86 12.65 28.30
CA LEU A 333 53.75 11.21 28.04
C LEU A 333 54.59 10.77 26.84
N HIS A 334 54.48 11.47 25.70
CA HIS A 334 55.30 11.19 24.52
C HIS A 334 56.80 11.38 24.77
N ALA A 335 57.18 12.34 25.64
CA ALA A 335 58.58 12.53 26.02
C ALA A 335 59.13 11.30 26.71
N TRP A 336 58.49 10.87 27.79
CA TRP A 336 58.98 9.76 28.61
C TRP A 336 58.95 8.43 27.87
N ASP A 337 57.95 8.19 27.02
CA ASP A 337 57.86 6.98 26.20
C ASP A 337 59.08 6.85 25.26
N LEU A 338 59.33 7.86 24.42
CA LEU A 338 60.45 7.81 23.48
C LEU A 338 61.82 7.88 24.20
N MET A 339 61.93 8.63 25.30
CA MET A 339 63.17 8.65 26.10
C MET A 339 63.46 7.30 26.75
N ALA A 340 62.43 6.57 27.21
CA ALA A 340 62.60 5.21 27.72
C ALA A 340 63.11 4.26 26.62
N GLU A 341 62.55 4.34 25.42
CA GLU A 341 62.99 3.55 24.27
C GLU A 341 64.44 3.87 23.87
N ILE A 342 64.81 5.16 23.82
CA ILE A 342 66.18 5.58 23.51
C ILE A 342 67.16 5.10 24.58
N ALA A 343 66.85 5.28 25.88
CA ALA A 343 67.69 4.85 26.99
C ALA A 343 67.92 3.33 26.97
N TYR A 344 66.88 2.55 26.68
CA TYR A 344 67.00 1.10 26.51
C TYR A 344 67.98 0.74 25.38
N LYS A 345 67.89 1.42 24.22
CA LYS A 345 68.82 1.22 23.09
C LYS A 345 70.25 1.73 23.36
N GLN A 346 70.42 2.63 24.33
CA GLN A 346 71.74 3.06 24.83
C GLN A 346 72.33 2.10 25.87
N HIS A 347 71.61 1.02 26.22
CA HIS A 347 71.97 0.10 27.30
C HIS A 347 72.01 0.77 28.70
N ASP A 348 71.14 1.76 28.92
CA ASP A 348 70.90 2.40 30.23
C ASP A 348 69.56 1.93 30.83
N PRO A 349 69.53 0.80 31.56
CA PRO A 349 68.31 0.25 32.13
C PRO A 349 67.75 1.10 33.28
N GLU A 350 68.58 1.83 34.02
CA GLU A 350 68.14 2.68 35.13
C GLU A 350 67.40 3.92 34.60
N GLY A 351 67.95 4.56 33.56
CA GLY A 351 67.30 5.65 32.85
C GLY A 351 65.98 5.20 32.22
N ALA A 352 65.99 4.08 31.50
CA ALA A 352 64.78 3.51 30.88
C ALA A 352 63.67 3.24 31.90
N TYR A 353 64.01 2.61 33.04
CA TYR A 353 63.05 2.37 34.13
C TYR A 353 62.50 3.68 34.72
N THR A 354 63.36 4.68 34.91
CA THR A 354 62.95 5.98 35.46
C THR A 354 61.96 6.69 34.54
N TYR A 355 62.24 6.74 33.24
CA TYR A 355 61.32 7.33 32.27
C TYR A 355 60.02 6.55 32.18
N LEU A 356 60.07 5.21 32.13
CA LEU A 356 58.87 4.38 32.10
C LEU A 356 58.01 4.54 33.37
N ARG A 357 58.63 4.64 34.55
CA ARG A 357 57.92 4.89 35.80
C ARG A 357 57.21 6.24 35.78
N ASN A 358 57.87 7.29 35.27
CA ASN A 358 57.25 8.60 35.12
C ASN A 358 56.08 8.57 34.12
N TYR A 359 56.21 7.83 33.02
CA TYR A 359 55.12 7.57 32.08
C TYR A 359 53.92 6.91 32.77
N VAL A 360 54.13 5.77 33.45
CA VAL A 360 53.05 5.02 34.12
C VAL A 360 52.39 5.85 35.21
N THR A 361 53.17 6.52 36.06
CA THR A 361 52.63 7.37 37.14
C THR A 361 51.72 8.47 36.59
N LEU A 362 52.09 9.07 35.45
CA LEU A 362 51.25 10.08 34.83
C LEU A 362 50.04 9.46 34.10
N ALA A 363 50.23 8.34 33.39
CA ALA A 363 49.16 7.64 32.70
C ALA A 363 48.07 7.18 33.68
N ASP A 364 48.45 6.61 34.83
CA ASP A 364 47.55 6.18 35.89
C ASP A 364 46.78 7.38 36.48
N SER A 365 47.44 8.52 36.69
CA SER A 365 46.76 9.75 37.16
C SER A 365 45.71 10.29 36.19
N LEU A 366 45.89 10.08 34.88
CA LEU A 366 44.90 10.43 33.83
C LEU A 366 43.79 9.38 33.70
N GLN A 367 44.13 8.11 33.96
CA GLN A 367 43.21 6.99 33.81
C GLN A 367 42.33 6.82 35.05
N GLU A 368 42.79 7.18 36.26
CA GLU A 368 41.98 7.21 37.49
C GLU A 368 40.83 8.25 37.39
N THR A 369 41.06 9.36 36.68
CA THR A 369 40.01 10.34 36.35
C THR A 369 39.02 9.79 35.33
N GLU A 370 39.48 9.02 34.33
CA GLU A 370 38.62 8.39 33.31
C GLU A 370 37.82 7.19 33.84
N VAL A 371 38.43 6.36 34.70
CA VAL A 371 37.81 5.15 35.27
C VAL A 371 36.77 5.52 36.31
N THR A 372 37.03 6.47 37.21
CA THR A 372 36.07 6.89 38.24
C THR A 372 34.84 7.56 37.60
N GLN A 373 35.04 8.32 36.52
CA GLN A 373 33.94 8.91 35.75
C GLN A 373 33.21 7.90 34.88
N LYS A 374 33.91 6.96 34.23
CA LYS A 374 33.28 5.83 33.52
C LYS A 374 32.51 4.94 34.46
N LEU A 375 32.97 4.71 35.70
CA LEU A 375 32.25 3.91 36.68
C LEU A 375 30.93 4.59 37.06
N HIS A 376 30.95 5.89 37.39
CA HIS A 376 29.73 6.64 37.72
C HIS A 376 28.82 6.89 36.52
N GLU A 377 29.36 7.10 35.32
CA GLU A 377 28.58 7.25 34.09
C GLU A 377 28.00 5.93 33.61
N LEU A 378 28.73 4.81 33.71
CA LEU A 378 28.24 3.47 33.42
C LEU A 378 27.19 3.05 34.45
N GLU A 379 27.38 3.39 35.73
CA GLU A 379 26.41 3.11 36.79
C GLU A 379 25.14 3.97 36.61
N ALA A 380 25.27 5.25 36.24
CA ALA A 380 24.14 6.11 35.89
C ALA A 380 23.45 5.70 34.58
N ARG A 381 24.19 5.33 33.53
CA ARG A 381 23.64 4.81 32.27
C ARG A 381 23.04 3.43 32.43
N TYR A 382 23.61 2.56 33.27
CA TYR A 382 23.03 1.25 33.61
C TYR A 382 21.73 1.43 34.38
N GLN A 383 21.70 2.29 35.40
CA GLN A 383 20.47 2.60 36.14
C GLN A 383 19.42 3.31 35.26
N SER A 384 19.84 4.19 34.35
CA SER A 384 18.94 4.86 33.40
C SER A 384 18.42 3.89 32.35
N SER A 385 19.28 3.04 31.80
CA SER A 385 18.93 1.99 30.82
C SER A 385 18.07 0.90 31.45
N GLU A 386 18.31 0.51 32.70
CA GLU A 386 17.45 -0.43 33.43
C GLU A 386 16.07 0.20 33.69
N LYS A 387 16.02 1.47 34.10
CA LYS A 387 14.75 2.20 34.26
C LYS A 387 14.03 2.40 32.93
N GLU A 388 14.73 2.77 31.85
CA GLU A 388 14.14 2.93 30.51
C GLU A 388 13.70 1.60 29.92
N ASN A 389 14.47 0.52 30.05
CA ASN A 389 14.05 -0.82 29.63
C ASN A 389 12.88 -1.32 30.47
N ARG A 390 12.84 -1.01 31.79
CA ARG A 390 11.70 -1.33 32.65
C ARG A 390 10.46 -0.53 32.25
N ILE A 391 10.61 0.76 31.96
CA ILE A 391 9.52 1.62 31.47
C ILE A 391 9.05 1.13 30.11
N MET A 392 9.95 0.78 29.20
CA MET A 392 9.63 0.27 27.87
C MET A 392 8.98 -1.12 27.92
N GLN A 393 9.41 -2.00 28.81
CA GLN A 393 8.75 -3.29 29.07
C GLN A 393 7.36 -3.08 29.67
N LEU A 394 7.22 -2.20 30.66
CA LEU A 394 5.92 -1.86 31.24
C LEU A 394 5.00 -1.16 30.23
N GLN A 395 5.54 -0.33 29.34
CA GLN A 395 4.80 0.30 28.24
C GLN A 395 4.36 -0.74 27.21
N HIS A 396 5.25 -1.64 26.77
CA HIS A 396 4.87 -2.72 25.86
C HIS A 396 3.88 -3.70 26.49
N GLU A 397 3.99 -3.99 27.80
CA GLU A 397 3.00 -4.79 28.52
C GLU A 397 1.66 -4.06 28.63
N ASN A 398 1.65 -2.77 28.96
CA ASN A 398 0.44 -1.95 29.00
C ASN A 398 -0.21 -1.82 27.62
N GLU A 399 0.55 -1.54 26.57
CA GLU A 399 0.06 -1.48 25.19
C GLU A 399 -0.49 -2.83 24.74
N ARG A 400 0.18 -3.94 25.09
CA ARG A 400 -0.29 -5.29 24.76
C ARG A 400 -1.54 -5.66 25.55
N GLN A 401 -1.68 -5.21 26.79
CA GLN A 401 -2.90 -5.36 27.58
C GLN A 401 -4.04 -4.49 27.04
N GLU A 402 -3.78 -3.23 26.69
CA GLU A 402 -4.76 -2.34 26.07
C GLU A 402 -5.22 -2.89 24.72
N PHE A 403 -4.31 -3.36 23.89
CA PHE A 403 -4.62 -4.02 22.61
C PHE A 403 -5.43 -5.30 22.82
N ALA A 404 -5.10 -6.12 23.83
CA ALA A 404 -5.87 -7.31 24.18
C ALA A 404 -7.27 -6.95 24.70
N LEU A 405 -7.42 -5.89 25.50
CA LEU A 405 -8.71 -5.38 25.96
C LEU A 405 -9.54 -4.81 24.82
N GLN A 406 -8.93 -4.06 23.90
CA GLN A 406 -9.58 -3.56 22.69
C GLN A 406 -10.03 -4.72 21.79
N LYS A 407 -9.18 -5.72 21.58
CA LYS A 407 -9.51 -6.94 20.83
C LYS A 407 -10.66 -7.70 21.49
N ASN A 408 -10.65 -7.86 22.81
CA ASN A 408 -11.72 -8.53 23.54
C ASN A 408 -13.04 -7.74 23.50
N ARG A 409 -13.00 -6.41 23.64
CA ARG A 409 -14.20 -5.55 23.47
C ARG A 409 -14.74 -5.65 22.05
N LEU A 410 -13.88 -5.64 21.03
CA LEU A 410 -14.28 -5.81 19.64
C LEU A 410 -14.90 -7.20 19.41
N LEU A 411 -14.26 -8.26 19.88
CA LEU A 411 -14.78 -9.63 19.79
C LEU A 411 -16.14 -9.77 20.49
N LEU A 412 -16.30 -9.23 21.70
CA LEU A 412 -17.58 -9.22 22.41
C LEU A 412 -18.64 -8.41 21.64
N SER A 413 -18.28 -7.27 21.07
CA SER A 413 -19.20 -6.47 20.24
C SER A 413 -19.61 -7.21 18.96
N LEU A 414 -18.67 -7.90 18.30
CA LEU A 414 -18.93 -8.73 17.11
C LEU A 414 -19.80 -9.93 17.46
N MET A 415 -19.51 -10.63 18.57
CA MET A 415 -20.35 -11.71 19.08
C MET A 415 -21.77 -11.19 19.39
N GLY A 416 -21.89 -9.99 19.96
CA GLY A 416 -23.18 -9.33 20.20
C GLY A 416 -23.95 -9.04 18.91
N VAL A 417 -23.28 -8.49 17.89
CA VAL A 417 -23.88 -8.24 16.57
C VAL A 417 -24.27 -9.55 15.87
N ILE A 418 -23.42 -10.58 15.94
CA ILE A 418 -23.71 -11.90 15.37
C ILE A 418 -24.92 -12.52 16.09
N MET A 419 -24.93 -12.53 17.42
CA MET A 419 -26.07 -13.05 18.19
C MET A 419 -27.36 -12.29 17.89
N LEU A 420 -27.30 -10.95 17.81
CA LEU A 420 -28.45 -10.14 17.41
C LEU A 420 -28.90 -10.46 15.99
N SER A 421 -27.97 -10.61 15.04
CA SER A 421 -28.27 -10.97 13.66
C SER A 421 -28.89 -12.37 13.57
N LEU A 422 -28.43 -13.34 14.35
CA LEU A 422 -29.00 -14.69 14.43
C LEU A 422 -30.41 -14.65 15.01
N VAL A 423 -30.66 -13.84 16.04
CA VAL A 423 -32.00 -13.65 16.60
C VAL A 423 -32.92 -12.97 15.58
N ILE A 424 -32.44 -11.97 14.85
CA ILE A 424 -33.21 -11.31 13.78
C ILE A 424 -33.51 -12.30 12.66
N VAL A 425 -32.51 -13.05 12.17
CA VAL A 425 -32.69 -14.07 11.12
C VAL A 425 -33.63 -15.17 11.59
N ALA A 426 -33.51 -15.65 12.83
CA ALA A 426 -34.42 -16.65 13.38
C ALA A 426 -35.85 -16.10 13.53
N SER A 427 -36.00 -14.86 13.99
CA SER A 427 -37.31 -14.18 14.10
C SER A 427 -37.94 -13.95 12.74
N LEU A 428 -37.18 -13.47 11.75
CA LEU A 428 -37.63 -13.29 10.38
C LEU A 428 -37.96 -14.64 9.74
N SER A 429 -37.09 -15.65 9.89
CA SER A 429 -37.34 -17.00 9.38
C SER A 429 -38.58 -17.61 10.02
N TYR A 430 -38.80 -17.41 11.32
CA TYR A 430 -40.01 -17.83 12.00
C TYR A 430 -41.24 -17.08 11.49
N GLN A 431 -41.15 -15.77 11.27
CA GLN A 431 -42.23 -14.98 10.67
C GLN A 431 -42.52 -15.41 9.23
N PHE A 432 -41.52 -15.62 8.40
CA PHE A 432 -41.65 -16.13 7.03
C PHE A 432 -42.21 -17.54 7.01
N TYR A 433 -41.75 -18.43 7.89
CA TYR A 433 -42.31 -19.76 8.04
C TYR A 433 -43.78 -19.71 8.47
N ARG A 434 -44.12 -18.88 9.47
CA ARG A 434 -45.49 -18.69 9.95
C ARG A 434 -46.39 -18.08 8.87
N ASN A 435 -45.90 -17.08 8.15
CA ASN A 435 -46.64 -16.40 7.09
C ASN A 435 -46.79 -17.30 5.87
N GLY A 436 -45.75 -18.04 5.49
CA GLY A 436 -45.79 -19.05 4.43
C GLY A 436 -46.77 -20.16 4.77
N ARG A 437 -46.78 -20.65 6.01
CA ARG A 437 -47.78 -21.63 6.47
C ARG A 437 -49.20 -21.07 6.39
N LYS A 438 -49.43 -19.85 6.86
CA LYS A 438 -50.75 -19.19 6.73
C LYS A 438 -51.17 -18.99 5.27
N LEU A 439 -50.24 -18.61 4.41
CA LEU A 439 -50.49 -18.43 2.99
C LEU A 439 -50.80 -19.77 2.32
N LEU A 440 -50.07 -20.84 2.64
CA LEU A 440 -50.37 -22.19 2.17
C LEU A 440 -51.74 -22.66 2.65
N GLU A 441 -52.11 -22.43 3.91
CA GLU A 441 -53.44 -22.76 4.41
C GLU A 441 -54.54 -21.93 3.70
N GLN A 442 -54.28 -20.66 3.39
CA GLN A 442 -55.21 -19.82 2.61
C GLN A 442 -55.30 -20.26 1.15
N GLN A 443 -54.18 -20.59 0.52
CA GLN A 443 -54.12 -21.12 -0.84
C GLN A 443 -54.80 -22.48 -0.93
N GLN A 444 -54.63 -23.35 0.07
CA GLN A 444 -55.37 -24.61 0.15
C GLN A 444 -56.87 -24.37 0.27
N LYS A 445 -57.31 -23.43 1.12
CA LYS A 445 -58.73 -23.09 1.23
C LYS A 445 -59.28 -22.48 -0.06
N LEU A 446 -58.54 -21.58 -0.70
CA LEU A 446 -58.92 -20.97 -1.98
C LEU A 446 -58.94 -22.01 -3.09
N HIS A 447 -57.95 -22.90 -3.17
CA HIS A 447 -57.90 -23.98 -4.14
C HIS A 447 -59.03 -24.98 -3.91
N LEU A 448 -59.37 -25.30 -2.65
CA LEU A 448 -60.53 -26.12 -2.34
C LEU A 448 -61.83 -25.42 -2.76
N PHE A 449 -61.98 -24.14 -2.47
CA PHE A 449 -63.14 -23.36 -2.91
C PHE A 449 -63.22 -23.26 -4.43
N GLU A 450 -62.09 -23.07 -5.11
CA GLU A 450 -62.00 -22.99 -6.57
C GLU A 450 -62.31 -24.33 -7.22
N VAL A 451 -61.79 -25.45 -6.69
CA VAL A 451 -62.13 -26.80 -7.16
C VAL A 451 -63.62 -27.07 -6.95
N GLU A 452 -64.20 -26.66 -5.82
CA GLU A 452 -65.63 -26.82 -5.57
C GLU A 452 -66.46 -25.94 -6.50
N ARG A 453 -66.03 -24.70 -6.74
CA ARG A 453 -66.66 -23.79 -7.70
C ARG A 453 -66.57 -24.33 -9.12
N ILE A 454 -65.40 -24.78 -9.57
CA ILE A 454 -65.22 -25.40 -10.89
C ILE A 454 -66.06 -26.67 -10.99
N ARG A 455 -66.17 -27.49 -9.93
CA ARG A 455 -67.09 -28.63 -9.92
C ARG A 455 -68.53 -28.20 -10.08
N GLN A 456 -68.98 -27.18 -9.36
CA GLN A 456 -70.34 -26.65 -9.48
C GLN A 456 -70.58 -26.04 -10.86
N GLU A 457 -69.66 -25.23 -11.37
CA GLU A 457 -69.73 -24.66 -12.71
C GLU A 457 -69.70 -25.74 -13.79
N HIS A 458 -68.88 -26.78 -13.63
CA HIS A 458 -68.84 -27.91 -14.55
C HIS A 458 -70.12 -28.74 -14.49
N GLN A 459 -70.69 -28.95 -13.30
CA GLN A 459 -72.01 -29.60 -13.15
C GLN A 459 -73.13 -28.76 -13.77
N ILE A 460 -73.12 -27.44 -13.55
CA ILE A 460 -74.08 -26.51 -14.16
C ILE A 460 -73.87 -26.47 -15.68
N SER A 461 -72.64 -26.46 -16.17
CA SER A 461 -72.28 -26.43 -17.59
C SER A 461 -72.66 -27.74 -18.28
N LEU A 462 -72.39 -28.90 -17.69
CA LEU A 462 -72.83 -30.20 -18.20
C LEU A 462 -74.36 -30.30 -18.21
N LEU A 463 -75.02 -29.86 -17.14
CA LEU A 463 -76.49 -29.82 -17.10
C LEU A 463 -77.05 -28.85 -18.14
N SER A 464 -76.44 -27.67 -18.30
CA SER A 464 -76.85 -26.68 -19.29
C SER A 464 -76.61 -27.16 -20.71
N ALA A 465 -75.47 -27.79 -21.00
CA ALA A 465 -75.17 -28.36 -22.32
C ALA A 465 -76.05 -29.57 -22.63
N MET A 466 -76.41 -30.39 -21.63
CA MET A 466 -77.42 -31.45 -21.80
C MET A 466 -78.80 -30.86 -22.05
N LEU A 467 -79.23 -29.85 -21.29
CA LEU A 467 -80.51 -29.17 -21.49
C LEU A 467 -80.56 -28.43 -22.82
N GLU A 468 -79.48 -27.78 -23.21
CA GLU A 468 -79.35 -27.04 -24.46
C GLU A 468 -79.26 -28.01 -25.64
N GLY A 469 -78.52 -29.11 -25.54
CA GLY A 469 -78.54 -30.18 -26.53
C GLY A 469 -79.92 -30.82 -26.67
N GLN A 470 -80.63 -31.04 -25.56
CA GLN A 470 -82.00 -31.54 -25.58
C GLN A 470 -82.97 -30.53 -26.18
N GLU A 471 -82.86 -29.25 -25.83
CA GLU A 471 -83.74 -28.19 -26.34
C GLU A 471 -83.42 -27.86 -27.80
N GLN A 472 -82.16 -27.96 -28.22
CA GLN A 472 -81.74 -27.74 -29.60
C GLN A 472 -82.16 -28.91 -30.49
N GLU A 473 -82.11 -30.15 -30.00
CA GLU A 473 -82.68 -31.29 -30.71
C GLU A 473 -84.22 -31.21 -30.73
N ARG A 474 -84.87 -30.80 -29.63
CA ARG A 474 -86.32 -30.58 -29.59
C ARG A 474 -86.75 -29.44 -30.50
N THR A 475 -85.96 -28.37 -30.60
CA THR A 475 -86.22 -27.22 -31.47
C THR A 475 -85.93 -27.57 -32.92
N ARG A 476 -84.87 -28.34 -33.22
CA ARG A 476 -84.64 -28.88 -34.57
C ARG A 476 -85.80 -29.76 -34.98
N LEU A 477 -86.24 -30.67 -34.12
CA LEU A 477 -87.41 -31.52 -34.37
C LEU A 477 -88.69 -30.69 -34.55
N ALA A 478 -88.98 -29.75 -33.66
CA ALA A 478 -90.17 -28.89 -33.75
C ALA A 478 -90.13 -28.01 -35.00
N ARG A 479 -88.95 -27.58 -35.44
CA ARG A 479 -88.76 -26.78 -36.65
C ARG A 479 -88.88 -27.62 -37.93
N ASP A 480 -88.24 -28.79 -37.97
CA ASP A 480 -88.38 -29.73 -39.10
C ASP A 480 -89.85 -30.18 -39.24
N LEU A 481 -90.59 -30.32 -38.13
CA LEU A 481 -92.04 -30.53 -38.13
C LEU A 481 -92.84 -29.29 -38.55
N HIS A 482 -92.55 -28.11 -37.99
CA HIS A 482 -93.34 -26.90 -38.21
C HIS A 482 -93.15 -26.32 -39.62
N ASP A 483 -91.91 -26.20 -40.08
CA ASP A 483 -91.57 -25.60 -41.37
C ASP A 483 -91.85 -26.58 -42.53
N GLY A 484 -91.64 -27.88 -42.31
CA GLY A 484 -91.95 -28.93 -43.27
C GLY A 484 -93.44 -29.23 -43.39
N LEU A 485 -94.10 -29.61 -42.28
CA LEU A 485 -95.48 -30.12 -42.28
C LEU A 485 -96.52 -29.01 -42.09
N GLY A 486 -96.25 -28.01 -41.24
CA GLY A 486 -97.20 -26.94 -40.88
C GLY A 486 -97.47 -25.95 -42.03
N GLY A 487 -96.45 -25.65 -42.84
CA GLY A 487 -96.58 -24.81 -44.03
C GLY A 487 -97.44 -25.44 -45.12
N LEU A 488 -97.22 -26.73 -45.41
CA LEU A 488 -97.96 -27.49 -46.42
C LEU A 488 -99.47 -27.60 -46.07
N LEU A 489 -99.80 -27.93 -44.82
CA LEU A 489 -101.19 -28.08 -44.37
C LEU A 489 -101.99 -26.76 -44.34
N SER A 490 -101.31 -25.64 -44.05
CA SER A 490 -101.96 -24.31 -44.01
C SER A 490 -102.29 -23.79 -45.42
N GLY A 491 -101.44 -24.07 -46.41
CA GLY A 491 -101.70 -23.73 -47.81
C GLY A 491 -102.90 -24.49 -48.38
N ILE A 492 -103.00 -25.79 -48.06
CA ILE A 492 -104.14 -26.65 -48.44
C ILE A 492 -105.47 -26.09 -47.91
N LYS A 493 -105.52 -25.60 -46.66
CA LYS A 493 -106.73 -25.01 -46.05
C LYS A 493 -107.18 -23.72 -46.74
N LEU A 494 -106.25 -22.86 -47.14
CA LEU A 494 -106.54 -21.57 -47.77
C LEU A 494 -107.06 -21.74 -49.21
N GLU A 495 -106.49 -22.69 -49.96
CA GLU A 495 -106.95 -22.95 -51.33
C GLU A 495 -108.39 -23.49 -51.33
N LEU A 496 -108.74 -24.39 -50.41
CA LEU A 496 -110.11 -24.93 -50.28
C LEU A 496 -111.16 -23.87 -49.89
N SER A 497 -110.80 -22.83 -49.13
CA SER A 497 -111.76 -21.82 -48.64
C SER A 497 -112.14 -20.76 -49.69
N THR A 498 -111.39 -20.69 -50.80
CA THR A 498 -111.62 -19.70 -51.88
C THR A 498 -112.58 -20.19 -52.98
N ILE A 499 -113.00 -21.45 -52.91
CA ILE A 499 -113.92 -22.05 -53.87
C ILE A 499 -115.34 -21.55 -53.57
N SER A 500 -115.90 -20.69 -54.44
CA SER A 500 -117.22 -20.07 -54.27
C SER A 500 -118.20 -20.52 -55.36
N PRO A 501 -119.49 -20.79 -55.05
CA PRO A 501 -120.45 -21.41 -55.97
C PRO A 501 -120.91 -20.52 -57.14
N SER A 502 -120.51 -19.26 -57.20
CA SER A 502 -120.80 -18.32 -58.29
C SER A 502 -119.68 -18.18 -59.33
N GLN A 503 -118.67 -19.07 -59.31
CA GLN A 503 -117.60 -19.13 -60.31
C GLN A 503 -117.84 -20.21 -61.38
N GLU A 504 -117.27 -19.98 -62.58
CA GLU A 504 -117.33 -20.88 -63.74
C GLU A 504 -116.89 -22.32 -63.39
N PRO A 505 -117.69 -23.36 -63.69
CA PRO A 505 -117.50 -24.73 -63.20
C PRO A 505 -116.14 -25.38 -63.55
N SER A 506 -115.53 -25.02 -64.68
CA SER A 506 -114.26 -25.62 -65.14
C SER A 506 -113.06 -25.22 -64.29
N ARG A 507 -113.13 -24.08 -63.60
CA ARG A 507 -112.02 -23.56 -62.79
C ARG A 507 -111.99 -24.17 -61.39
N THR A 508 -113.14 -24.62 -60.89
CA THR A 508 -113.29 -25.23 -59.56
C THR A 508 -112.72 -26.66 -59.49
N GLN A 509 -112.87 -27.47 -60.54
CA GLN A 509 -112.40 -28.87 -60.56
C GLN A 509 -110.87 -28.97 -60.44
N THR A 510 -110.14 -28.20 -61.25
CA THR A 510 -108.66 -28.22 -61.27
C THR A 510 -108.06 -27.74 -59.95
N GLN A 511 -108.76 -26.87 -59.23
CA GLN A 511 -108.29 -26.34 -57.96
C GLN A 511 -108.33 -27.40 -56.84
N VAL A 512 -109.32 -28.30 -56.87
CA VAL A 512 -109.44 -29.39 -55.88
C VAL A 512 -108.37 -30.48 -56.09
N GLU A 513 -108.08 -30.86 -57.33
CA GLU A 513 -107.08 -31.92 -57.64
C GLU A 513 -105.66 -31.53 -57.21
N ASN A 514 -105.26 -30.28 -57.48
CA ASN A 514 -103.94 -29.77 -57.06
C ASN A 514 -103.78 -29.76 -55.53
N THR A 515 -104.87 -29.52 -54.80
CA THR A 515 -104.85 -29.55 -53.34
C THR A 515 -104.67 -30.97 -52.79
N MET A 516 -105.17 -32.01 -53.47
CA MET A 516 -104.94 -33.40 -53.05
C MET A 516 -103.49 -33.86 -53.24
N GLN A 517 -102.84 -33.50 -54.36
CA GLN A 517 -101.43 -33.89 -54.60
C GLN A 517 -100.47 -33.33 -53.55
N ARG A 518 -100.68 -32.10 -53.08
CA ARG A 518 -99.86 -31.49 -52.03
C ARG A 518 -100.00 -32.19 -50.67
N LEU A 519 -101.08 -32.94 -50.45
CA LEU A 519 -101.26 -33.71 -49.23
C LEU A 519 -100.37 -34.95 -49.18
N ASP A 520 -100.11 -35.61 -50.32
CA ASP A 520 -99.25 -36.81 -50.39
C ASP A 520 -97.77 -36.48 -50.20
N GLU A 521 -97.28 -35.36 -50.75
CA GLU A 521 -95.89 -34.91 -50.58
C GLU A 521 -95.54 -34.63 -49.11
N ALA A 522 -96.51 -34.17 -48.33
CA ALA A 522 -96.37 -33.96 -46.89
C ALA A 522 -96.12 -35.29 -46.13
N MET A 523 -96.49 -36.45 -46.67
CA MET A 523 -96.34 -37.75 -46.01
C MET A 523 -94.94 -38.38 -46.18
N ASP A 524 -94.26 -38.21 -47.32
CA ASP A 524 -92.95 -38.85 -47.59
C ASP A 524 -91.78 -38.15 -46.88
N GLU A 525 -91.89 -36.85 -46.67
CA GLU A 525 -90.90 -36.05 -45.94
C GLU A 525 -90.69 -36.57 -44.51
N LEU A 526 -91.75 -37.10 -43.90
CA LEU A 526 -91.72 -37.72 -42.57
C LEU A 526 -90.78 -38.94 -42.50
N ARG A 527 -90.58 -39.70 -43.59
CA ARG A 527 -89.82 -40.98 -43.56
C ARG A 527 -88.30 -40.84 -43.66
N ARG A 528 -87.77 -39.85 -44.41
CA ARG A 528 -86.31 -39.69 -44.65
C ARG A 528 -85.54 -39.34 -43.39
N ILE A 529 -86.17 -38.58 -42.49
CA ILE A 529 -85.59 -38.11 -41.22
C ILE A 529 -85.10 -39.28 -40.34
N ALA A 530 -85.57 -40.52 -40.56
CA ALA A 530 -85.21 -41.68 -39.74
C ALA A 530 -83.85 -42.39 -40.03
N ARG A 531 -83.11 -42.17 -41.15
CA ARG A 531 -81.98 -43.06 -41.60
C ARG A 531 -80.52 -42.64 -41.34
N SER A 532 -80.19 -41.36 -41.11
CA SER A 532 -78.79 -40.86 -41.05
C SER A 532 -78.05 -41.17 -39.74
N MET A 533 -78.01 -42.45 -39.33
CA MET A 533 -77.39 -42.95 -38.09
C MET A 533 -76.36 -44.11 -38.39
N MET A 534 -75.38 -44.38 -37.51
CA MET A 534 -74.08 -45.16 -37.61
C MET A 534 -73.99 -46.53 -38.39
N PRO A 535 -72.85 -46.95 -39.06
CA PRO A 535 -72.73 -48.21 -39.84
C PRO A 535 -72.41 -49.50 -39.04
N GLU A 536 -72.94 -50.64 -39.49
CA GLU A 536 -73.11 -51.87 -38.69
C GLU A 536 -71.90 -52.85 -38.66
N ILE A 537 -71.02 -52.85 -39.68
CA ILE A 537 -69.93 -53.85 -39.82
C ILE A 537 -68.84 -53.69 -38.75
N LEU A 538 -68.51 -52.46 -38.38
CA LEU A 538 -67.54 -52.16 -37.32
C LEU A 538 -68.00 -52.69 -35.96
N ILE A 539 -69.31 -52.59 -35.70
CA ILE A 539 -69.94 -53.10 -34.49
C ILE A 539 -69.90 -54.64 -34.47
N LYS A 540 -70.00 -55.29 -35.64
CA LYS A 540 -70.14 -56.75 -35.74
C LYS A 540 -68.82 -57.52 -35.81
N TYR A 541 -67.82 -57.06 -36.55
CA TYR A 541 -66.62 -57.86 -36.88
C TYR A 541 -65.30 -57.19 -36.45
N GLY A 542 -65.35 -55.92 -36.03
CA GLY A 542 -64.23 -55.18 -35.46
C GLY A 542 -63.15 -54.70 -36.44
N LEU A 543 -62.08 -54.13 -35.87
CA LEU A 543 -61.15 -53.28 -36.62
C LEU A 543 -60.36 -53.98 -37.72
N GLY A 544 -59.82 -55.19 -37.47
CA GLY A 544 -58.98 -55.91 -38.43
C GLY A 544 -59.72 -56.17 -39.74
N GLU A 545 -60.90 -56.79 -39.66
CA GLU A 545 -61.75 -57.06 -40.83
C GLU A 545 -62.28 -55.77 -41.47
N ALA A 546 -62.66 -54.77 -40.67
CA ALA A 546 -63.09 -53.47 -41.20
C ALA A 546 -61.97 -52.77 -42.00
N THR A 547 -60.70 -52.97 -41.62
CA THR A 547 -59.53 -52.41 -42.31
C THR A 547 -59.28 -53.13 -43.64
N VAL A 548 -59.36 -54.46 -43.65
CA VAL A 548 -59.24 -55.27 -44.87
C VAL A 548 -60.37 -54.95 -45.86
N GLU A 549 -61.63 -54.87 -45.39
CA GLU A 549 -62.78 -54.57 -46.24
C GLU A 549 -62.74 -53.14 -46.80
N TYR A 550 -62.31 -52.18 -45.99
CA TYR A 550 -62.07 -50.81 -46.46
C TYR A 550 -61.01 -50.76 -47.55
N CYS A 551 -59.83 -51.39 -47.36
CA CYS A 551 -58.75 -51.40 -48.36
C CYS A 551 -59.15 -52.17 -49.64
N ARG A 552 -59.95 -53.24 -49.51
CA ARG A 552 -60.49 -54.00 -50.65
C ARG A 552 -61.51 -53.16 -51.45
N GLY A 553 -62.34 -52.37 -50.78
CA GLY A 553 -63.29 -51.44 -51.40
C GLY A 553 -62.59 -50.40 -52.28
N LEU A 554 -61.42 -49.90 -51.86
CA LEU A 554 -60.64 -48.92 -52.61
C LEU A 554 -60.00 -49.48 -53.90
N LYS A 555 -59.61 -50.78 -53.92
CA LYS A 555 -59.16 -51.44 -55.16
C LYS A 555 -60.25 -51.48 -56.23
N LYS A 556 -61.53 -51.62 -55.85
CA LYS A 556 -62.67 -51.63 -56.79
C LYS A 556 -62.96 -50.27 -57.41
N THR A 557 -62.57 -49.18 -56.74
CA THR A 557 -62.82 -47.81 -57.20
C THR A 557 -61.67 -47.18 -58.00
N GLY A 558 -60.59 -47.94 -58.30
CA GLY A 558 -59.59 -47.58 -59.33
C GLY A 558 -58.19 -47.13 -58.85
N VAL A 559 -57.83 -47.29 -57.57
CA VAL A 559 -56.50 -46.93 -57.04
C VAL A 559 -55.45 -48.01 -57.38
N LYS A 560 -54.30 -47.61 -57.96
CA LYS A 560 -53.46 -48.50 -58.80
C LYS A 560 -52.69 -49.61 -58.06
N ASN A 561 -52.18 -49.44 -56.84
CA ASN A 561 -51.58 -50.54 -56.04
C ASN A 561 -51.61 -50.25 -54.53
N VAL A 562 -52.60 -50.77 -53.80
CA VAL A 562 -52.63 -50.78 -52.31
C VAL A 562 -52.37 -52.19 -51.78
N VAL A 563 -51.34 -52.37 -50.97
CA VAL A 563 -51.02 -53.63 -50.29
C VAL A 563 -51.44 -53.51 -48.83
N CYS A 564 -52.29 -54.42 -48.36
CA CYS A 564 -52.70 -54.47 -46.96
C CYS A 564 -52.31 -55.81 -46.37
N GLN A 565 -51.61 -55.77 -45.24
CA GLN A 565 -51.21 -56.95 -44.48
C GLN A 565 -51.59 -56.77 -43.02
N VAL A 566 -52.24 -57.78 -42.45
CA VAL A 566 -52.60 -57.81 -41.03
C VAL A 566 -51.91 -59.01 -40.40
N PHE A 567 -51.01 -58.79 -39.44
CA PHE A 567 -50.26 -59.84 -38.76
C PHE A 567 -50.64 -59.91 -37.28
N ASN A 568 -51.07 -61.10 -36.84
CA ASN A 568 -51.32 -61.44 -35.42
C ASN A 568 -52.32 -60.53 -34.66
N PHE A 569 -53.16 -59.73 -35.33
CA PHE A 569 -54.16 -58.87 -34.66
C PHE A 569 -55.39 -59.66 -34.17
N GLN A 570 -55.75 -59.50 -32.89
CA GLN A 570 -56.91 -60.14 -32.26
C GLN A 570 -58.00 -59.12 -31.93
N THR A 571 -59.19 -59.23 -32.51
CA THR A 571 -60.28 -58.24 -32.37
C THR A 571 -60.71 -57.96 -30.93
N THR A 572 -60.65 -58.96 -30.04
CA THR A 572 -61.19 -58.87 -28.67
C THR A 572 -60.27 -58.19 -27.67
N THR A 573 -59.02 -57.89 -28.02
CA THR A 573 -58.08 -57.30 -27.05
C THR A 573 -58.36 -55.83 -26.80
N MET A 574 -58.91 -55.08 -27.78
CA MET A 574 -59.10 -53.61 -27.69
C MET A 574 -60.57 -53.18 -27.54
N GLU A 575 -60.85 -52.16 -26.70
CA GLU A 575 -62.20 -51.62 -26.47
C GLU A 575 -62.86 -51.06 -27.74
N HIS A 576 -64.17 -51.28 -27.94
CA HIS A 576 -64.89 -50.87 -29.15
C HIS A 576 -64.78 -49.36 -29.45
N THR A 577 -64.87 -48.49 -28.45
CA THR A 577 -64.69 -47.04 -28.64
C THR A 577 -63.31 -46.72 -29.23
N ARG A 578 -62.27 -47.40 -28.73
CA ARG A 578 -60.89 -47.25 -29.23
C ARG A 578 -60.74 -47.82 -30.64
N GLN A 579 -61.40 -48.96 -30.95
CA GLN A 579 -61.50 -49.49 -32.31
C GLN A 579 -62.15 -48.50 -33.28
N VAL A 580 -63.24 -47.84 -32.89
CA VAL A 580 -63.91 -46.82 -33.71
C VAL A 580 -62.98 -45.65 -34.00
N VAL A 581 -62.25 -45.17 -33.00
CA VAL A 581 -61.35 -44.03 -33.18
C VAL A 581 -60.14 -44.42 -34.04
N LEU A 582 -59.53 -45.58 -33.82
CA LEU A 582 -58.39 -46.06 -34.62
C LEU A 582 -58.81 -46.34 -36.07
N TYR A 583 -60.05 -46.83 -36.29
CA TYR A 583 -60.63 -46.98 -37.63
C TYR A 583 -60.74 -45.63 -38.35
N ARG A 584 -61.21 -44.59 -37.65
CA ARG A 584 -61.29 -43.24 -38.23
C ARG A 584 -59.91 -42.65 -38.53
N ILE A 585 -58.89 -42.94 -37.72
CA ILE A 585 -57.51 -42.52 -38.00
C ILE A 585 -56.99 -43.19 -39.27
N MET A 586 -57.13 -44.52 -39.38
CA MET A 586 -56.71 -45.27 -40.57
C MET A 586 -57.39 -44.76 -41.85
N GLN A 587 -58.72 -44.53 -41.82
CA GLN A 587 -59.46 -43.99 -42.97
C GLN A 587 -58.87 -42.65 -43.44
N GLU A 588 -58.53 -41.78 -42.50
CA GLU A 588 -57.98 -40.46 -42.82
C GLU A 588 -56.55 -40.54 -43.35
N LEU A 589 -55.68 -41.38 -42.77
CA LEU A 589 -54.29 -41.58 -43.23
C LEU A 589 -54.22 -42.12 -44.65
N VAL A 590 -55.03 -43.13 -44.97
CA VAL A 590 -55.11 -43.69 -46.33
C VAL A 590 -55.66 -42.66 -47.32
N ASN A 591 -56.67 -41.88 -46.92
CA ASN A 591 -57.22 -40.81 -47.76
C ASN A 591 -56.18 -39.71 -48.04
N ASN A 592 -55.30 -39.42 -47.07
CA ASN A 592 -54.22 -38.47 -47.24
C ASN A 592 -53.16 -38.95 -48.23
N ALA A 593 -52.73 -40.21 -48.16
CA ALA A 593 -51.80 -40.79 -49.13
C ALA A 593 -52.37 -40.72 -50.57
N ILE A 594 -53.65 -41.11 -50.75
CA ILE A 594 -54.33 -41.08 -52.07
C ILE A 594 -54.42 -39.66 -52.64
N LYS A 595 -54.75 -38.66 -51.82
CA LYS A 595 -54.99 -37.30 -52.30
C LYS A 595 -53.72 -36.46 -52.45
N HIS A 596 -52.70 -36.72 -51.63
CA HIS A 596 -51.60 -35.78 -51.45
C HIS A 596 -50.24 -36.32 -51.86
N ALA A 597 -49.99 -37.63 -51.83
CA ALA A 597 -48.66 -38.18 -52.08
C ALA A 597 -48.33 -38.40 -53.57
N ASP A 598 -49.35 -38.60 -54.40
CA ASP A 598 -49.22 -39.07 -55.81
C ASP A 598 -48.32 -40.32 -55.90
N ALA A 599 -48.51 -41.24 -54.94
CA ALA A 599 -47.72 -42.45 -54.75
C ALA A 599 -48.17 -43.58 -55.68
N ASP A 600 -47.21 -44.38 -56.17
CA ASP A 600 -47.49 -45.53 -57.01
C ASP A 600 -47.87 -46.76 -56.17
N GLN A 601 -47.35 -46.87 -54.95
CA GLN A 601 -47.66 -47.95 -54.01
C GLN A 601 -47.93 -47.42 -52.59
N ILE A 602 -49.01 -47.92 -51.97
CA ILE A 602 -49.34 -47.67 -50.56
C ILE A 602 -49.40 -49.00 -49.81
N LEU A 603 -48.64 -49.12 -48.74
CA LEU A 603 -48.64 -50.25 -47.81
C LEU A 603 -49.37 -49.86 -46.52
N VAL A 604 -50.38 -50.64 -46.15
CA VAL A 604 -51.05 -50.57 -44.84
C VAL A 604 -50.77 -51.86 -44.08
N LEU A 605 -49.99 -51.75 -43.01
CA LEU A 605 -49.61 -52.86 -42.15
C LEU A 605 -50.26 -52.67 -40.77
N LEU A 606 -51.07 -53.63 -40.34
CA LEU A 606 -51.59 -53.68 -38.98
C LEU A 606 -51.01 -54.91 -38.28
N GLN A 607 -50.16 -54.69 -37.28
CA GLN A 607 -49.52 -55.77 -36.53
C GLN A 607 -49.78 -55.62 -35.03
N GLN A 608 -50.00 -56.75 -34.35
CA GLN A 608 -50.03 -56.80 -32.90
C GLN A 608 -48.87 -57.65 -32.37
N THR A 609 -48.14 -57.11 -31.39
CA THR A 609 -47.08 -57.83 -30.67
C THR A 609 -47.35 -57.69 -29.17
N GLY A 610 -47.86 -58.75 -28.54
CA GLY A 610 -48.32 -58.66 -27.15
C GLY A 610 -49.51 -57.71 -27.00
N ASN A 611 -49.35 -56.68 -26.16
CA ASN A 611 -50.38 -55.66 -25.94
C ASN A 611 -50.23 -54.44 -26.84
N ASP A 612 -49.18 -54.35 -27.65
CA ASP A 612 -48.96 -53.19 -28.51
C ASP A 612 -49.46 -53.45 -29.93
N VAL A 613 -50.31 -52.54 -30.41
CA VAL A 613 -50.83 -52.51 -31.79
C VAL A 613 -50.11 -51.43 -32.57
N PHE A 614 -49.52 -51.86 -33.67
CA PHE A 614 -48.81 -51.00 -34.62
C PHE A 614 -49.63 -50.91 -35.90
N LEU A 615 -50.09 -49.69 -36.23
CA LEU A 615 -50.65 -49.35 -37.52
C LEU A 615 -49.60 -48.55 -38.31
N THR A 616 -49.03 -49.16 -39.34
CA THR A 616 -48.10 -48.51 -40.25
C THR A 616 -48.79 -48.23 -41.58
N VAL A 617 -48.68 -47.00 -42.06
CA VAL A 617 -49.07 -46.60 -43.42
C VAL A 617 -47.84 -46.02 -44.09
N GLU A 618 -47.38 -46.65 -45.17
CA GLU A 618 -46.19 -46.29 -45.94
C GLU A 618 -46.55 -46.04 -47.41
N ASP A 619 -46.00 -44.98 -48.01
CA ASP A 619 -46.13 -44.66 -49.42
C ASP A 619 -44.78 -44.31 -50.05
N ASP A 620 -44.59 -44.68 -51.33
CA ASP A 620 -43.38 -44.40 -52.12
C ASP A 620 -43.44 -43.05 -52.87
N GLY A 621 -44.34 -42.15 -52.44
CA GLY A 621 -44.63 -40.90 -53.13
C GLY A 621 -43.56 -39.83 -52.94
N LYS A 622 -43.91 -38.58 -53.27
CA LYS A 622 -42.97 -37.45 -53.27
C LYS A 622 -42.36 -37.09 -51.90
N GLY A 623 -42.88 -37.66 -50.81
CA GLY A 623 -42.46 -37.36 -49.43
C GLY A 623 -42.57 -35.87 -49.05
N PHE A 624 -42.25 -35.53 -47.82
CA PHE A 624 -42.14 -34.15 -47.34
C PHE A 624 -41.13 -34.04 -46.21
N ASP A 625 -40.45 -32.88 -46.11
CA ASP A 625 -39.51 -32.61 -45.02
C ASP A 625 -40.25 -32.49 -43.69
N VAL A 626 -40.08 -33.45 -42.78
CA VAL A 626 -40.73 -33.47 -41.45
C VAL A 626 -40.28 -32.29 -40.59
N ALA A 627 -39.01 -31.86 -40.68
CA ALA A 627 -38.46 -30.77 -39.88
C ALA A 627 -38.99 -29.40 -40.34
N ALA A 628 -39.09 -29.17 -41.66
CA ALA A 628 -39.72 -27.96 -42.20
C ALA A 628 -41.27 -27.98 -42.09
N SER A 629 -41.89 -29.16 -42.09
CA SER A 629 -43.35 -29.39 -42.00
C SER A 629 -43.93 -29.18 -40.59
N ASN A 630 -43.12 -28.88 -39.58
CA ASN A 630 -43.60 -28.40 -38.27
C ASN A 630 -44.20 -26.98 -38.31
N SER A 631 -44.06 -26.26 -39.44
CA SER A 631 -44.59 -24.90 -39.62
C SER A 631 -45.94 -24.81 -40.36
N ILE A 632 -46.49 -25.91 -40.90
CA ILE A 632 -47.84 -25.92 -41.52
C ILE A 632 -48.70 -27.05 -40.92
N LYS A 633 -49.50 -26.70 -39.90
CA LYS A 633 -50.56 -27.55 -39.34
C LYS A 633 -51.72 -27.68 -40.34
N GLY A 634 -51.68 -28.67 -41.24
CA GLY A 634 -52.87 -29.05 -42.00
C GLY A 634 -53.98 -29.56 -41.08
N ALA A 635 -55.24 -29.14 -41.28
CA ALA A 635 -56.39 -29.49 -40.44
C ALA A 635 -56.60 -31.02 -40.29
N GLY A 636 -56.23 -31.80 -41.31
CA GLY A 636 -56.21 -33.27 -41.24
C GLY A 636 -55.22 -33.80 -40.19
N ARG A 637 -54.01 -33.23 -40.12
CA ARG A 637 -52.97 -33.60 -39.15
C ARG A 637 -53.41 -33.29 -37.71
N ALA A 638 -54.10 -32.16 -37.49
CA ALA A 638 -54.63 -31.80 -36.17
C ALA A 638 -55.74 -32.73 -35.68
N ASN A 639 -56.64 -33.15 -36.58
CA ASN A 639 -57.70 -34.09 -36.26
C ASN A 639 -57.16 -35.51 -35.99
N ILE A 640 -56.16 -35.95 -36.76
CA ILE A 640 -55.48 -37.23 -36.49
C ILE A 640 -54.76 -37.17 -35.15
N GLN A 641 -54.02 -36.08 -34.87
CA GLN A 641 -53.32 -35.91 -33.59
C GLN A 641 -54.28 -35.93 -32.40
N ALA A 642 -55.39 -35.19 -32.44
CA ALA A 642 -56.37 -35.18 -31.34
C ALA A 642 -56.96 -36.58 -31.06
N ARG A 643 -57.08 -37.42 -32.10
CA ARG A 643 -57.56 -38.80 -31.96
C ARG A 643 -56.46 -39.74 -31.44
N VAL A 644 -55.21 -39.56 -31.87
CA VAL A 644 -54.05 -40.27 -31.32
C VAL A 644 -53.90 -39.93 -29.82
N ASP A 645 -54.07 -38.66 -29.46
CA ASP A 645 -54.02 -38.19 -28.06
C ASP A 645 -55.18 -38.77 -27.23
N PHE A 646 -56.40 -38.81 -27.77
CA PHE A 646 -57.55 -39.45 -27.13
C PHE A 646 -57.30 -40.95 -26.85
N LEU A 647 -56.59 -41.63 -27.75
CA LEU A 647 -56.24 -43.05 -27.57
C LEU A 647 -55.05 -43.26 -26.62
N GLY A 648 -54.32 -42.20 -26.27
CA GLY A 648 -53.04 -42.29 -25.55
C GLY A 648 -51.93 -42.96 -26.37
N ALA A 649 -52.05 -42.96 -27.70
CA ALA A 649 -51.12 -43.64 -28.60
C ALA A 649 -49.93 -42.74 -29.00
N LYS A 650 -48.86 -43.33 -29.52
CA LYS A 650 -47.69 -42.63 -30.09
C LYS A 650 -47.73 -42.67 -31.61
N MET A 651 -47.31 -41.58 -32.25
CA MET A 651 -47.20 -41.48 -33.70
C MET A 651 -45.77 -41.11 -34.06
N ASP A 652 -45.11 -41.93 -34.87
CA ASP A 652 -43.82 -41.63 -35.51
C ASP A 652 -44.02 -41.40 -37.01
N ILE A 653 -43.35 -40.38 -37.54
CA ILE A 653 -43.46 -39.98 -38.95
C ILE A 653 -42.05 -39.86 -39.52
N GLN A 654 -41.74 -40.68 -40.51
CA GLN A 654 -40.48 -40.67 -41.25
C GLN A 654 -40.78 -40.29 -42.69
N SER A 655 -40.31 -39.12 -43.13
CA SER A 655 -40.45 -38.67 -44.51
C SER A 655 -39.32 -37.70 -44.86
N GLU A 656 -38.76 -37.86 -46.06
CA GLU A 656 -37.85 -36.90 -46.67
C GLU A 656 -38.33 -36.59 -48.09
N ALA A 657 -38.04 -35.37 -48.56
CA ALA A 657 -38.47 -34.96 -49.90
C ALA A 657 -37.81 -35.85 -50.97
N GLY A 658 -38.66 -36.54 -51.74
CA GLY A 658 -38.26 -37.42 -52.84
C GLY A 658 -38.14 -38.91 -52.49
N THR A 659 -38.39 -39.34 -51.25
CA THR A 659 -38.16 -40.74 -50.81
C THR A 659 -39.38 -41.44 -50.17
N GLY A 660 -40.57 -40.82 -50.17
CA GLY A 660 -41.80 -41.41 -49.61
C GLY A 660 -42.16 -40.95 -48.18
N THR A 661 -43.24 -41.50 -47.62
CA THR A 661 -43.71 -41.24 -46.24
C THR A 661 -44.07 -42.53 -45.52
N THR A 662 -43.55 -42.73 -44.32
CA THR A 662 -43.94 -43.81 -43.40
C THR A 662 -44.47 -43.23 -42.09
N ILE A 663 -45.71 -43.58 -41.74
CA ILE A 663 -46.36 -43.19 -40.48
C ILE A 663 -46.68 -44.44 -39.67
N ILE A 664 -46.17 -44.51 -38.44
CA ILE A 664 -46.37 -45.62 -37.51
C ILE A 664 -47.13 -45.11 -36.29
N ILE A 665 -48.31 -45.68 -36.03
CA ILE A 665 -49.09 -45.46 -34.81
C ILE A 665 -48.91 -46.67 -33.89
N GLU A 666 -48.31 -46.44 -32.72
CA GLU A 666 -48.16 -47.41 -31.63
C GLU A 666 -49.20 -47.14 -30.54
N CYS A 667 -50.12 -48.08 -30.35
CA CYS A 667 -51.14 -48.01 -29.30
C CYS A 667 -51.03 -49.24 -28.40
N THR A 668 -50.72 -49.02 -27.12
CA THR A 668 -50.82 -50.08 -26.11
C THR A 668 -52.29 -50.28 -25.75
N ILE A 669 -52.73 -51.53 -25.88
CA ILE A 669 -54.10 -51.96 -25.60
C ILE A 669 -54.35 -52.03 -24.10
#